data_AF-A0A7W8DDT4-F1
#
_entry.id   AF-A0A7W8DDT4-F1
#
_cell.length_a   1.000
_cell.length_b   1.000
_cell.length_c   1.000
_cell.angle_alpha   90.00
_cell.angle_beta   90.00
_cell.angle_gamma   90.00
#
_symmetry.space_group_name_H-M   'P 1'
#
loop_
_entity.id
_entity.type
_entity.pdbx_description
1 polymer ?
#
loop_
_entity_poly.entity_id
_entity_poly.type
_entity_poly.pdbx_seq_one_letter_code
_entity_poly.pdbx_strand_id
1 'polypeptide(L)'
;MSTAYRTPTAAVTSSSMSQRRQPRIITRTSLAIAITAALCLAAPAAAAPDAGRGKGIDRSLIRSDAENPRSRVVFDLDGGFLTAPSAMPAAQVALDYVAAHPSDFGLNARDVRTLFVEKAYTSDHDGVHYVTLGQEVDGIRVHNARLVAVVSPEGRLVKIGGRTGTSKTSGNARLTAGEAIGLSAERGHAGTRAAPRGAATRAKGRHVFENPYARDIFQPTPVSAELVWHLRDDGSLRLAWLTDVEVSGTSWYETLLDAESGEIIERESRYAHDSHPQGTVFTGQHPDASPGGRVVRDLVGLDGNWSTGTTTSGNNVNAYQDRGNNNAIGYQPQGVDGRLFNFPFTDAWRALPDGTDFGDIPEATWNAAIDADRDAVITQLFYYTNDMHDWLYGYGFNEASGNFQVDNFGRGGLGGDPVLAEAHDGIDFGCLDNANPPNPIRCANNANFGTPADGASPRMQMYLWIRPNRPYRDGSLDGDVIAHEYGHGVSNRLVPGTISNATNQAGSLGEGWSDAISFLRWGDATVGEYVTGNATRGIRNFAYDVHPWLYGNYSTAVTSPHRNGEIWAAMMYQIRIRLGIAATTRLMLDGMRATANGPNVRFIDARDGIIAADQASGATRRCPLWASFSLRGLGTGAISAGLHASQSNNFDAPADCLPSADAGGPYSTPEGTDTSLSAAASVSGSHASAGAIVSYEWDLDNDGQYDDATGITADFTAVGQDGSFTVGLRVTDEWGLSATTSVNVTVTNVLPTVNIDAIAPIDELGTVTVSGTITDPGWLEPLTATIDFDDGAGPQALAGTLENVRPDATLTFSVQKQYGDDGLFDVQICARDLIGGAPNPTLVCDIAVADVANIDPEVAIDTGGMQDYGGNPAFVLKKGEEISITGTSVDPGSDDLTFTWDWDDGSSDDRISRVNPPADDPLKSPSIQPRDVTLSQAHTYGEACLYDFSLVVVDDDGGQGSDNAAVVVTGNASASKGSGWWLNQYRPASPNDFSDAELQCYLDIIAYFSLVFDQPLARQDAEQTLQSPAKSPARIMLREQLMAAWLNFANGAIGFDTPVVTSGKKKNATPDSTFGAAILQAESVHNNANASDAQLRAQKDIVERIVLRDGG
;
A
#
# COMPACT_ATOMS: atom_id res chain seq x y z
N MET A 1 -4.25 32.44 -29.19
CA MET A 1 -3.93 33.77 -28.61
C MET A 1 -2.75 33.52 -27.66
N SER A 2 -1.56 34.14 -27.76
CA SER A 2 -1.21 35.57 -27.97
C SER A 2 -1.63 36.41 -26.75
N THR A 3 -0.80 37.30 -26.18
CA THR A 3 0.40 37.98 -26.75
C THR A 3 1.76 37.45 -26.25
N ALA A 4 2.75 38.31 -25.98
CA ALA A 4 4.20 38.03 -25.95
C ALA A 4 5.02 39.22 -25.37
N TYR A 5 6.36 39.16 -25.50
CA TYR A 5 7.39 40.21 -25.24
C TYR A 5 7.84 40.39 -23.77
N ARG A 6 9.06 40.89 -23.46
CA ARG A 6 10.17 41.45 -24.28
C ARG A 6 11.55 41.31 -23.59
N THR A 7 12.62 41.19 -24.36
CA THR A 7 14.00 41.61 -23.96
C THR A 7 14.26 43.05 -24.46
N PRO A 8 15.28 43.76 -23.91
CA PRO A 8 16.52 43.94 -24.69
C PRO A 8 17.80 44.05 -23.82
N THR A 9 18.93 44.40 -24.44
CA THR A 9 20.30 44.42 -23.91
C THR A 9 20.88 45.84 -23.69
N ALA A 10 22.08 45.90 -23.07
CA ALA A 10 23.21 46.84 -23.36
C ALA A 10 23.68 47.87 -22.29
N ALA A 11 24.91 47.62 -21.80
CA ALA A 11 26.10 48.50 -21.88
C ALA A 11 26.39 49.72 -20.92
N VAL A 12 27.44 49.51 -20.07
CA VAL A 12 28.73 50.27 -20.02
C VAL A 12 28.84 51.69 -19.35
N THR A 13 29.91 51.85 -18.52
CA THR A 13 30.57 53.10 -17.98
C THR A 13 29.83 54.02 -16.97
N SER A 14 30.49 54.82 -16.10
CA SER A 14 31.79 54.73 -15.38
C SER A 14 32.01 55.89 -14.36
N SER A 15 32.95 55.73 -13.40
CA SER A 15 33.63 56.80 -12.60
C SER A 15 32.78 57.53 -11.52
N SER A 16 33.29 58.32 -10.54
CA SER A 16 34.56 58.40 -9.74
C SER A 16 34.40 59.56 -8.70
N MET A 17 35.31 60.05 -7.83
CA MET A 17 36.73 59.83 -7.46
C MET A 17 37.01 60.48 -6.07
N SER A 18 37.78 59.85 -5.14
CA SER A 18 38.53 60.59 -4.08
C SER A 18 39.50 59.70 -3.27
N GLN A 19 40.63 60.15 -2.67
CA GLN A 19 41.80 60.92 -3.15
C GLN A 19 42.92 60.88 -2.06
N ARG A 20 44.20 61.12 -2.45
CA ARG A 20 45.40 61.40 -1.58
C ARG A 20 46.06 60.16 -0.93
N ARG A 21 47.39 60.07 -0.73
CA ARG A 21 48.53 60.98 -1.03
C ARG A 21 49.85 60.18 -1.23
N GLN A 22 50.86 60.80 -1.85
CA GLN A 22 52.28 60.33 -1.98
C GLN A 22 53.21 61.18 -1.07
N PRO A 23 54.54 60.90 -0.83
CA PRO A 23 55.52 60.31 -1.77
C PRO A 23 56.71 59.42 -1.26
N ARG A 24 57.17 58.52 -2.16
CA ARG A 24 58.54 58.27 -2.73
C ARG A 24 59.88 58.49 -1.95
N ILE A 25 60.87 57.68 -2.38
CA ILE A 25 62.37 57.77 -2.45
C ILE A 25 63.30 57.28 -1.28
N ILE A 26 64.37 56.55 -1.71
CA ILE A 26 65.74 56.31 -1.16
C ILE A 26 66.07 54.93 -0.53
N THR A 27 67.26 54.44 -0.86
CA THR A 27 67.87 53.11 -0.59
C THR A 27 68.80 53.08 0.63
N ARG A 28 69.12 51.88 1.15
CA ARG A 28 70.52 51.36 1.26
C ARG A 28 70.67 49.92 1.78
N THR A 29 71.87 49.36 1.57
CA THR A 29 72.32 47.97 1.81
C THR A 29 73.18 47.81 3.08
N SER A 30 73.16 46.61 3.70
CA SER A 30 74.19 45.93 4.54
C SER A 30 73.52 44.65 5.12
N LEU A 31 73.99 43.40 5.11
CA LEU A 31 75.28 42.70 4.93
C LEU A 31 76.12 42.44 6.21
N ALA A 32 75.80 41.34 6.90
CA ALA A 32 76.66 40.44 7.71
C ALA A 32 75.75 39.23 8.09
N ILE A 33 76.06 37.93 7.99
CA ILE A 33 77.29 37.10 8.05
C ILE A 33 77.84 36.86 9.48
N ALA A 34 77.98 35.56 9.81
CA ALA A 34 78.69 34.90 10.93
C ALA A 34 77.88 34.49 12.20
N ILE A 35 78.17 33.36 12.89
CA ILE A 35 78.59 31.99 12.50
C ILE A 35 78.58 31.01 13.71
N THR A 36 78.14 29.75 13.51
CA THR A 36 78.38 28.51 14.31
C THR A 36 77.92 28.32 15.79
N ALA A 37 77.81 27.01 16.13
CA ALA A 37 78.12 26.34 17.40
C ALA A 37 76.96 25.93 18.34
N ALA A 38 76.43 24.74 18.06
CA ALA A 38 75.50 23.97 18.87
C ALA A 38 76.01 23.50 20.25
N LEU A 39 75.08 23.16 21.14
CA LEU A 39 75.19 22.01 22.06
C LEU A 39 73.78 21.54 22.49
N CYS A 40 73.63 20.25 22.78
CA CYS A 40 72.32 19.58 22.90
C CYS A 40 71.81 19.47 24.34
N LEU A 41 70.49 19.58 24.50
CA LEU A 41 69.68 18.90 25.53
C LEU A 41 68.39 18.40 24.84
N ALA A 42 67.80 17.31 25.34
CA ALA A 42 66.95 16.43 24.53
C ALA A 42 65.47 16.35 24.95
N ALA A 43 64.59 16.42 23.94
CA ALA A 43 63.17 16.01 23.95
C ALA A 43 62.23 16.82 24.89
N PRO A 44 60.88 16.72 24.79
CA PRO A 44 60.05 15.67 24.19
C PRO A 44 59.92 15.75 22.65
N ALA A 45 59.36 14.69 22.06
CA ALA A 45 59.13 14.56 20.62
C ALA A 45 57.63 14.50 20.28
N ALA A 46 57.25 15.08 19.15
CA ALA A 46 56.02 14.80 18.42
C ALA A 46 56.25 15.07 16.92
N ALA A 47 56.06 14.04 16.09
CA ALA A 47 56.03 14.02 14.61
C ALA A 47 57.00 14.95 13.83
N ALA A 48 57.98 14.35 13.14
CA ALA A 48 58.91 15.07 12.26
C ALA A 48 58.30 15.40 10.88
N PRO A 49 58.79 16.44 10.18
CA PRO A 49 58.73 16.48 8.72
C PRO A 49 59.60 15.35 8.15
N ASP A 50 59.22 14.80 6.99
CA ASP A 50 59.80 13.56 6.46
C ASP A 50 61.32 13.64 6.28
N ALA A 51 62.03 12.81 7.06
CA ALA A 51 63.47 12.61 6.99
C ALA A 51 63.86 11.41 6.12
N GLY A 52 63.11 11.19 5.04
CA GLY A 52 63.37 10.21 3.99
C GLY A 52 64.76 10.38 3.39
N ARG A 53 65.75 9.68 3.97
CA ARG A 53 66.90 9.17 3.22
C ARG A 53 66.32 8.48 2.00
N GLY A 54 66.71 8.92 0.79
CA GLY A 54 66.15 8.41 -0.44
C GLY A 54 66.10 6.88 -0.44
N LYS A 55 64.88 6.33 -0.50
CA LYS A 55 64.63 4.96 -0.91
C LYS A 55 65.45 4.78 -2.20
N GLY A 56 66.37 3.83 -2.24
CA GLY A 56 67.15 3.61 -3.44
C GLY A 56 66.20 3.26 -4.56
N ILE A 57 66.09 4.12 -5.59
CA ILE A 57 65.21 3.88 -6.76
C ILE A 57 65.49 2.47 -7.24
N ASP A 58 64.49 1.60 -7.28
CA ASP A 58 64.70 0.23 -7.74
C ASP A 58 64.96 0.28 -9.25
N ARG A 59 66.24 0.11 -9.62
CA ARG A 59 66.68 0.23 -11.01
C ARG A 59 66.26 -0.95 -11.88
N SER A 60 65.65 -1.99 -11.32
CA SER A 60 64.92 -2.99 -12.11
C SER A 60 63.64 -2.42 -12.74
N LEU A 61 63.12 -1.30 -12.23
CA LEU A 61 61.88 -0.65 -12.68
C LEU A 61 62.09 0.44 -13.75
N ILE A 62 63.32 0.65 -14.23
CA ILE A 62 63.58 1.57 -15.35
C ILE A 62 62.90 1.02 -16.60
N ARG A 63 61.85 1.70 -17.08
CA ARG A 63 61.12 1.23 -18.27
C ARG A 63 61.94 1.46 -19.53
N SER A 64 62.33 0.35 -20.16
CA SER A 64 62.75 0.30 -21.55
C SER A 64 61.54 0.19 -22.46
N ASP A 65 61.55 0.97 -23.52
CA ASP A 65 60.74 0.71 -24.71
C ASP A 65 61.20 -0.61 -25.37
N ALA A 66 60.25 -1.45 -25.79
CA ALA A 66 60.52 -2.75 -26.39
C ALA A 66 60.79 -2.65 -27.90
N GLU A 67 60.11 -1.75 -28.61
CA GLU A 67 60.34 -1.47 -30.02
C GLU A 67 61.59 -0.60 -30.22
N ASN A 68 61.89 0.25 -29.23
CA ASN A 68 63.12 1.04 -29.21
C ASN A 68 64.03 0.73 -28.01
N PRO A 69 64.88 -0.32 -28.09
CA PRO A 69 65.77 -0.73 -26.99
C PRO A 69 66.77 0.31 -26.46
N ARG A 70 66.83 1.52 -27.04
CA ARG A 70 67.58 2.69 -26.57
C ARG A 70 66.73 3.78 -25.90
N SER A 71 65.41 3.79 -26.09
CA SER A 71 64.52 4.70 -25.38
C SER A 71 64.35 4.25 -23.92
N ARG A 72 64.52 5.18 -22.98
CA ARG A 72 64.52 4.89 -21.54
C ARG A 72 63.74 5.96 -20.78
N VAL A 73 62.89 5.53 -19.86
CA VAL A 73 62.20 6.43 -18.92
C VAL A 73 62.53 6.01 -17.49
N VAL A 74 63.18 6.91 -16.77
CA VAL A 74 63.41 6.81 -15.33
C VAL A 74 62.34 7.65 -14.62
N PHE A 75 61.57 7.00 -13.76
CA PHE A 75 60.57 7.59 -12.88
C PHE A 75 60.32 6.63 -11.71
N ASP A 76 59.81 7.13 -10.59
CA ASP A 76 59.49 6.30 -9.44
C ASP A 76 58.04 5.78 -9.55
N LEU A 77 57.86 4.44 -9.57
CA LEU A 77 56.54 3.82 -9.64
C LEU A 77 55.76 3.91 -8.31
N ASP A 78 56.45 4.12 -7.18
CA ASP A 78 55.80 4.39 -5.89
C ASP A 78 55.35 5.86 -5.75
N GLY A 79 55.52 6.68 -6.79
CA GLY A 79 55.13 8.11 -6.80
C GLY A 79 56.14 9.05 -6.13
N GLY A 80 57.37 8.59 -5.86
CA GLY A 80 58.44 9.39 -5.28
C GLY A 80 59.17 10.30 -6.28
N PHE A 81 60.34 10.81 -5.85
CA PHE A 81 61.18 11.72 -6.63
C PHE A 81 62.58 11.13 -6.84
N LEU A 82 63.13 11.27 -8.04
CA LEU A 82 64.45 10.79 -8.41
C LEU A 82 65.60 11.56 -7.74
N THR A 83 65.33 12.75 -7.19
CA THR A 83 66.30 13.55 -6.43
C THR A 83 65.72 14.14 -5.15
N ALA A 84 66.62 14.50 -4.23
CA ALA A 84 66.33 15.43 -3.15
C ALA A 84 65.98 16.84 -3.70
N PRO A 85 65.33 17.72 -2.89
CA PRO A 85 65.11 19.12 -3.24
C PRO A 85 66.41 19.85 -3.58
N SER A 86 66.34 20.80 -4.50
CA SER A 86 67.51 21.52 -5.03
C SER A 86 67.19 22.98 -5.32
N ALA A 87 68.12 23.87 -5.00
CA ALA A 87 68.06 25.28 -5.39
C ALA A 87 68.76 25.56 -6.75
N MET A 88 69.23 24.52 -7.45
CA MET A 88 69.84 24.67 -8.77
C MET A 88 68.77 24.82 -9.86
N PRO A 89 69.05 25.54 -10.97
CA PRO A 89 68.11 25.63 -12.08
C PRO A 89 67.70 24.24 -12.58
N ALA A 90 66.40 24.03 -12.87
CA ALA A 90 65.86 22.71 -13.26
C ALA A 90 66.62 22.04 -14.41
N ALA A 91 67.15 22.82 -15.36
CA ALA A 91 67.96 22.29 -16.46
C ALA A 91 69.33 21.76 -16.00
N GLN A 92 69.92 22.34 -14.96
CA GLN A 92 71.13 21.82 -14.32
C GLN A 92 70.81 20.55 -13.52
N VAL A 93 69.68 20.51 -12.79
CA VAL A 93 69.22 19.30 -12.09
C VAL A 93 69.06 18.12 -13.06
N ALA A 94 68.49 18.36 -14.25
CA ALA A 94 68.39 17.35 -15.30
C ALA A 94 69.75 16.90 -15.85
N LEU A 95 70.65 17.85 -16.18
CA LEU A 95 71.99 17.54 -16.70
C LEU A 95 72.86 16.79 -15.68
N ASP A 96 72.86 17.22 -14.42
CA ASP A 96 73.60 16.58 -13.33
C ASP A 96 73.11 15.15 -13.08
N TYR A 97 71.79 14.90 -13.19
CA TYR A 97 71.23 13.57 -13.06
C TYR A 97 71.71 12.63 -14.18
N VAL A 98 71.71 13.09 -15.44
CA VAL A 98 72.22 12.29 -16.57
C VAL A 98 73.74 12.08 -16.48
N ALA A 99 74.48 13.08 -15.97
CA ALA A 99 75.92 12.97 -15.73
C ALA A 99 76.28 11.99 -14.59
N ALA A 100 75.42 11.88 -13.56
CA ALA A 100 75.55 10.89 -12.50
C ALA A 100 75.11 9.48 -12.94
N HIS A 101 74.18 9.39 -13.90
CA HIS A 101 73.53 8.14 -14.32
C HIS A 101 73.61 7.86 -15.84
N PRO A 102 74.80 7.94 -16.47
CA PRO A 102 74.93 7.82 -17.92
C PRO A 102 74.55 6.41 -18.44
N SER A 103 74.75 5.38 -17.61
CA SER A 103 74.33 3.99 -17.86
C SER A 103 72.85 3.88 -18.20
N ASP A 104 72.02 4.65 -17.51
CA ASP A 104 70.57 4.50 -17.47
C ASP A 104 69.94 5.01 -18.79
N PHE A 105 70.72 5.75 -19.60
CA PHE A 105 70.40 6.22 -20.96
C PHE A 105 71.32 5.58 -22.03
N GLY A 106 72.16 4.61 -21.65
CA GLY A 106 73.10 3.92 -22.55
C GLY A 106 74.26 4.78 -23.06
N LEU A 107 74.62 5.83 -22.31
CA LEU A 107 75.65 6.82 -22.64
C LEU A 107 76.97 6.55 -21.90
N ASN A 108 78.06 7.16 -22.39
CA ASN A 108 79.31 7.32 -21.64
C ASN A 108 79.66 8.80 -21.40
N ALA A 109 80.71 9.07 -20.62
CA ALA A 109 81.13 10.43 -20.24
C ALA A 109 81.66 11.31 -21.41
N ARG A 110 81.82 10.78 -22.62
CA ARG A 110 81.93 11.59 -23.86
C ARG A 110 80.55 12.00 -24.36
N ASP A 111 79.62 11.05 -24.45
CA ASP A 111 78.28 11.29 -24.99
C ASP A 111 77.46 12.25 -24.12
N VAL A 112 77.56 12.19 -22.79
CA VAL A 112 76.88 13.17 -21.91
C VAL A 112 77.29 14.62 -22.23
N ARG A 113 78.55 14.85 -22.64
CA ARG A 113 79.05 16.18 -23.03
C ARG A 113 78.58 16.64 -24.42
N THR A 114 77.79 15.82 -25.11
CA THR A 114 77.10 16.18 -26.37
C THR A 114 75.65 16.62 -26.12
N LEU A 115 75.16 16.55 -24.89
CA LEU A 115 73.83 17.04 -24.51
C LEU A 115 73.83 18.54 -24.26
N PHE A 116 72.75 19.21 -24.68
CA PHE A 116 72.53 20.65 -24.47
C PHE A 116 71.06 20.91 -24.12
N VAL A 117 70.76 22.05 -23.51
CA VAL A 117 69.37 22.46 -23.22
C VAL A 117 68.72 22.98 -24.50
N GLU A 118 67.87 22.17 -25.14
CA GLU A 118 67.10 22.56 -26.33
C GLU A 118 65.94 23.49 -25.94
N LYS A 119 65.27 23.19 -24.82
CA LYS A 119 64.15 23.97 -24.29
C LYS A 119 64.12 23.87 -22.76
N ALA A 120 63.77 24.96 -22.09
CA ALA A 120 63.34 24.96 -20.71
C ALA A 120 62.09 25.84 -20.58
N TYR A 121 61.08 25.36 -19.89
CA TYR A 121 59.81 26.03 -19.66
C TYR A 121 59.41 25.84 -18.19
N THR A 122 58.84 26.88 -17.59
CA THR A 122 58.17 26.79 -16.28
C THR A 122 56.70 27.03 -16.52
N SER A 123 55.85 26.16 -16.01
CA SER A 123 54.40 26.28 -16.13
C SER A 123 53.87 27.30 -15.12
N ASP A 124 53.12 28.29 -15.61
CA ASP A 124 52.68 29.45 -14.83
C ASP A 124 51.60 29.15 -13.77
N HIS A 125 50.95 27.98 -13.85
CA HIS A 125 49.80 27.63 -13.00
C HIS A 125 50.15 26.74 -11.79
N ASP A 126 51.23 25.97 -11.88
CA ASP A 126 51.68 24.99 -10.89
C ASP A 126 53.18 25.13 -10.53
N GLY A 127 53.94 25.96 -11.26
CA GLY A 127 55.37 26.18 -11.06
C GLY A 127 56.27 25.05 -11.58
N VAL A 128 55.71 24.01 -12.23
CA VAL A 128 56.48 22.84 -12.65
C VAL A 128 57.41 23.17 -13.81
N HIS A 129 58.66 22.70 -13.74
CA HIS A 129 59.67 22.93 -14.77
C HIS A 129 59.75 21.74 -15.73
N TYR A 130 59.64 22.03 -17.03
CA TYR A 130 59.79 21.09 -18.13
C TYR A 130 61.06 21.42 -18.91
N VAL A 131 62.01 20.49 -18.95
CA VAL A 131 63.31 20.65 -19.62
C VAL A 131 63.44 19.62 -20.72
N THR A 132 63.79 20.06 -21.93
CA THR A 132 64.19 19.21 -23.04
C THR A 132 65.68 19.36 -23.25
N LEU A 133 66.42 18.26 -23.07
CA LEU A 133 67.83 18.15 -23.42
C LEU A 133 67.92 17.54 -24.82
N GLY A 134 68.47 18.28 -25.78
CA GLY A 134 68.82 17.78 -27.11
C GLY A 134 70.27 17.30 -27.18
N GLN A 135 70.69 16.75 -28.32
CA GLN A 135 72.05 16.26 -28.53
C GLN A 135 72.71 16.83 -29.80
N GLU A 136 73.97 17.21 -29.72
CA GLU A 136 74.78 17.75 -30.82
C GLU A 136 76.16 17.07 -30.85
N VAL A 137 76.49 16.37 -31.94
CA VAL A 137 77.75 15.64 -32.11
C VAL A 137 78.54 16.25 -33.27
N ASP A 138 79.80 16.58 -33.03
CA ASP A 138 80.72 17.20 -34.01
C ASP A 138 80.16 18.48 -34.68
N GLY A 139 79.34 19.26 -33.96
CA GLY A 139 78.70 20.48 -34.46
C GLY A 139 77.43 20.28 -35.27
N ILE A 140 76.87 19.05 -35.25
CA ILE A 140 75.68 18.65 -35.99
C ILE A 140 74.63 18.10 -35.02
N ARG A 141 73.40 18.61 -35.11
CA ARG A 141 72.27 18.17 -34.29
C ARG A 141 71.92 16.71 -34.57
N VAL A 142 71.65 15.95 -33.52
CA VAL A 142 71.08 14.60 -33.64
C VAL A 142 69.55 14.74 -33.74
N HIS A 143 68.97 14.22 -34.82
CA HIS A 143 67.54 14.22 -35.05
C HIS A 143 66.84 13.26 -34.07
N ASN A 144 65.73 13.71 -33.49
CA ASN A 144 64.90 13.00 -32.51
C ASN A 144 65.61 12.39 -31.27
N ALA A 145 66.89 12.74 -31.02
CA ALA A 145 67.57 12.48 -29.76
C ALA A 145 67.23 13.59 -28.74
N ARG A 146 66.29 13.28 -27.84
CA ARG A 146 65.80 14.17 -26.78
C ARG A 146 65.60 13.41 -25.49
N LEU A 147 66.00 14.01 -24.37
CA LEU A 147 65.55 13.64 -23.03
C LEU A 147 64.61 14.73 -22.50
N VAL A 148 63.42 14.36 -22.06
CA VAL A 148 62.47 15.25 -21.39
C VAL A 148 62.52 14.97 -19.88
N ALA A 149 62.88 15.99 -19.12
CA ALA A 149 62.89 15.98 -17.66
C ALA A 149 61.77 16.86 -17.11
N VAL A 150 61.10 16.39 -16.06
CA VAL A 150 60.11 17.16 -15.28
C VAL A 150 60.65 17.34 -13.88
N VAL A 151 60.76 18.59 -13.42
CA VAL A 151 61.31 18.98 -12.12
C VAL A 151 60.26 19.79 -11.37
N SER A 152 60.00 19.46 -10.11
CA SER A 152 59.02 20.14 -9.25
C SER A 152 59.46 21.57 -8.89
N PRO A 153 58.55 22.42 -8.36
CA PRO A 153 58.89 23.78 -7.91
C PRO A 153 60.01 23.81 -6.85
N GLU A 154 60.19 22.74 -6.09
CA GLU A 154 61.25 22.55 -5.07
C GLU A 154 62.56 21.98 -5.66
N GLY A 155 62.68 21.94 -6.99
CA GLY A 155 63.87 21.45 -7.70
C GLY A 155 64.06 19.94 -7.65
N ARG A 156 63.00 19.15 -7.36
CA ARG A 156 63.07 17.68 -7.34
C ARG A 156 62.78 17.10 -8.71
N LEU A 157 63.67 16.28 -9.25
CA LEU A 157 63.41 15.57 -10.51
C LEU A 157 62.32 14.51 -10.28
N VAL A 158 61.21 14.63 -10.99
CA VAL A 158 60.05 13.70 -10.92
C VAL A 158 60.24 12.54 -11.90
N LYS A 159 60.55 12.86 -13.16
CA LYS A 159 60.88 11.88 -14.21
C LYS A 159 61.88 12.46 -15.19
N ILE A 160 62.63 11.58 -15.85
CA ILE A 160 63.46 11.92 -17.01
C ILE A 160 63.47 10.74 -18.00
N GLY A 161 63.29 11.02 -19.30
CA GLY A 161 63.34 9.97 -20.30
C GLY A 161 63.27 10.42 -21.75
N GLY A 162 63.55 9.48 -22.65
CA GLY A 162 63.58 9.68 -24.10
C GLY A 162 64.69 8.88 -24.77
N ARG A 163 65.17 9.35 -25.92
CA ARG A 163 66.18 8.69 -26.78
C ARG A 163 67.46 9.52 -26.87
N THR A 164 68.62 8.87 -26.82
CA THR A 164 69.94 9.51 -27.02
C THR A 164 70.90 8.61 -27.77
N GLY A 165 71.76 9.21 -28.60
CA GLY A 165 72.80 8.52 -29.37
C GLY A 165 74.16 8.49 -28.69
N THR A 166 75.07 7.69 -29.25
CA THR A 166 76.48 7.62 -28.86
C THR A 166 77.36 8.40 -29.83
N SER A 167 78.60 8.73 -29.44
CA SER A 167 79.61 9.38 -30.30
C SER A 167 80.13 8.52 -31.47
N LYS A 168 79.39 7.49 -31.90
CA LYS A 168 79.73 6.54 -32.99
C LYS A 168 79.07 7.01 -34.29
N THR A 169 79.75 7.90 -35.02
CA THR A 169 79.27 8.53 -36.26
C THR A 169 79.65 7.74 -37.52
N SER A 170 78.88 7.93 -38.61
CA SER A 170 79.10 7.24 -39.90
C SER A 170 78.48 7.98 -41.09
N GLY A 171 79.06 7.81 -42.29
CA GLY A 171 78.55 8.33 -43.57
C GLY A 171 79.03 9.74 -43.95
N ASN A 172 78.92 10.09 -45.24
CA ASN A 172 79.40 11.34 -45.82
C ASN A 172 78.30 12.09 -46.58
N ALA A 173 78.28 13.42 -46.50
CA ALA A 173 77.35 14.25 -47.28
C ALA A 173 77.81 14.37 -48.75
N ARG A 174 77.40 13.41 -49.59
CA ARG A 174 77.63 13.46 -51.05
C ARG A 174 76.57 14.28 -51.78
N LEU A 175 75.34 14.29 -51.29
CA LEU A 175 74.25 15.10 -51.82
C LEU A 175 74.35 16.53 -51.31
N THR A 176 74.07 17.51 -52.18
CA THR A 176 73.81 18.88 -51.77
C THR A 176 72.40 19.04 -51.20
N ALA A 177 72.20 20.08 -50.39
CA ALA A 177 70.89 20.46 -49.85
C ALA A 177 69.79 20.56 -50.93
N GLY A 178 70.13 21.07 -52.12
CA GLY A 178 69.18 21.20 -53.23
C GLY A 178 68.80 19.86 -53.87
N GLU A 179 69.73 18.91 -53.97
CA GLU A 179 69.45 17.56 -54.49
C GLU A 179 68.62 16.72 -53.51
N ALA A 180 68.84 16.88 -52.20
CA ALA A 180 68.02 16.27 -51.16
C ALA A 180 66.58 16.79 -51.19
N ILE A 181 66.38 18.11 -51.37
CA ILE A 181 65.05 18.71 -51.57
C ILE A 181 64.39 18.19 -52.85
N GLY A 182 65.12 18.14 -53.97
CA GLY A 182 64.60 17.61 -55.25
C GLY A 182 64.17 16.14 -55.16
N LEU A 183 64.96 15.30 -54.49
CA LEU A 183 64.58 13.92 -54.14
C LEU A 183 63.27 13.86 -53.34
N SER A 184 63.13 14.72 -52.34
CA SER A 184 61.98 14.73 -51.44
C SER A 184 60.71 15.23 -52.14
N ALA A 185 60.84 16.23 -53.01
CA ALA A 185 59.75 16.72 -53.85
C ALA A 185 59.25 15.67 -54.85
N GLU A 186 60.16 14.92 -55.50
CA GLU A 186 59.80 13.80 -56.38
C GLU A 186 58.95 12.76 -55.64
N ARG A 187 59.36 12.39 -54.42
CA ARG A 187 58.66 11.46 -53.53
C ARG A 187 57.40 12.07 -52.89
N GLY A 188 57.28 13.39 -52.84
CA GLY A 188 56.08 14.17 -52.53
C GLY A 188 55.09 14.31 -53.68
N HIS A 189 55.29 13.59 -54.79
CA HIS A 189 54.48 13.63 -56.01
C HIS A 189 54.53 14.97 -56.77
N ALA A 190 55.58 15.78 -56.57
CA ALA A 190 55.77 17.03 -57.33
C ALA A 190 55.98 16.80 -58.84
N GLY A 191 56.22 15.56 -59.28
CA GLY A 191 56.43 15.19 -60.68
C GLY A 191 57.78 15.62 -61.24
N THR A 192 58.72 16.02 -60.39
CA THR A 192 60.08 16.44 -60.76
C THR A 192 61.05 16.21 -59.62
N ARG A 193 62.30 15.88 -59.96
CA ARG A 193 63.43 15.73 -59.03
C ARG A 193 64.43 16.90 -59.11
N ALA A 194 64.14 17.91 -59.93
CA ALA A 194 65.05 19.04 -60.13
C ALA A 194 65.28 19.80 -58.82
N ALA A 195 66.55 20.11 -58.50
CA ALA A 195 66.90 20.93 -57.33
C ALA A 195 66.29 22.35 -57.42
N PRO A 196 66.00 23.01 -56.29
CA PRO A 196 65.42 24.35 -56.28
C PRO A 196 66.42 25.36 -56.85
N ARG A 197 65.91 26.39 -57.53
CA ARG A 197 66.73 27.42 -58.19
C ARG A 197 67.03 28.58 -57.24
N GLY A 198 68.19 29.20 -57.40
CA GLY A 198 68.65 30.32 -56.57
C GLY A 198 69.70 29.90 -55.53
N ALA A 199 70.20 30.88 -54.79
CA ALA A 199 71.14 30.64 -53.70
C ALA A 199 70.37 30.42 -52.39
N ALA A 200 70.70 29.36 -51.65
CA ALA A 200 70.07 29.08 -50.36
C ALA A 200 70.38 30.18 -49.35
N THR A 201 69.37 30.64 -48.61
CA THR A 201 69.60 31.37 -47.36
C THR A 201 69.98 30.35 -46.28
N ARG A 202 70.89 30.73 -45.37
CA ARG A 202 71.44 29.79 -44.37
C ARG A 202 71.12 30.28 -42.95
N ALA A 203 70.34 29.49 -42.21
CA ALA A 203 69.88 29.82 -40.87
C ALA A 203 70.13 28.63 -39.93
N LYS A 204 71.00 28.81 -38.92
CA LYS A 204 71.38 27.78 -37.92
C LYS A 204 71.71 26.41 -38.54
N GLY A 205 72.51 26.39 -39.61
CA GLY A 205 72.89 25.16 -40.33
C GLY A 205 71.89 24.72 -41.41
N ARG A 206 70.59 25.02 -41.25
CA ARG A 206 69.55 24.76 -42.26
C ARG A 206 69.72 25.67 -43.49
N HIS A 207 69.58 25.09 -44.66
CA HIS A 207 69.53 25.75 -45.97
C HIS A 207 68.06 25.91 -46.38
N VAL A 208 67.65 27.11 -46.82
CA VAL A 208 66.25 27.42 -47.19
C VAL A 208 66.21 28.09 -48.56
N PHE A 209 65.28 27.64 -49.41
CA PHE A 209 65.04 28.11 -50.78
C PHE A 209 63.56 28.50 -50.96
N GLU A 210 63.25 29.30 -51.98
CA GLU A 210 61.88 29.43 -52.48
C GLU A 210 61.36 28.06 -52.95
N ASN A 211 60.03 27.85 -52.94
CA ASN A 211 59.40 26.57 -53.26
C ASN A 211 58.92 26.51 -54.73
N PRO A 212 59.60 25.77 -55.63
CA PRO A 212 59.17 25.60 -57.02
C PRO A 212 58.27 24.37 -57.26
N TYR A 213 57.91 23.62 -56.21
CA TYR A 213 57.24 22.31 -56.30
C TYR A 213 55.74 22.39 -56.00
N ALA A 214 55.34 23.39 -55.22
CA ALA A 214 53.97 23.60 -54.82
C ALA A 214 52.99 23.77 -55.99
N ARG A 215 51.84 23.11 -55.87
CA ARG A 215 50.71 23.13 -56.80
C ARG A 215 49.47 23.58 -56.05
N ASP A 216 48.69 24.45 -56.68
CA ASP A 216 47.38 24.92 -56.21
C ASP A 216 47.37 25.62 -54.82
N ILE A 217 48.56 25.98 -54.31
CA ILE A 217 48.75 26.76 -53.08
C ILE A 217 49.10 28.22 -53.45
N PHE A 218 48.36 29.18 -52.89
CA PHE A 218 48.52 30.61 -53.21
C PHE A 218 49.80 31.25 -52.63
N GLN A 219 50.26 30.78 -51.46
CA GLN A 219 51.51 31.22 -50.81
C GLN A 219 52.21 30.01 -50.20
N PRO A 220 53.02 29.26 -50.97
CA PRO A 220 53.64 28.03 -50.50
C PRO A 220 54.82 28.29 -49.56
N THR A 221 54.98 27.38 -48.60
CA THR A 221 56.04 27.43 -47.59
C THR A 221 57.42 27.22 -48.23
N PRO A 222 58.44 28.04 -47.92
CA PRO A 222 59.81 27.86 -48.41
C PRO A 222 60.38 26.48 -48.04
N VAL A 223 60.95 25.79 -49.03
CA VAL A 223 61.54 24.45 -48.84
C VAL A 223 62.88 24.53 -48.15
N SER A 224 63.22 23.54 -47.34
CA SER A 224 64.47 23.54 -46.58
C SER A 224 65.16 22.18 -46.46
N ALA A 225 66.46 22.22 -46.12
CA ALA A 225 67.27 21.05 -45.78
C ALA A 225 68.30 21.40 -44.68
N GLU A 226 68.31 20.62 -43.61
CA GLU A 226 69.28 20.67 -42.51
C GLU A 226 70.12 19.40 -42.53
N LEU A 227 71.45 19.51 -42.37
CA LEU A 227 72.31 18.35 -42.22
C LEU A 227 72.28 17.93 -40.74
N VAL A 228 71.90 16.69 -40.47
CA VAL A 228 71.67 16.14 -39.13
C VAL A 228 72.28 14.75 -38.97
N TRP A 229 72.43 14.27 -37.75
CA TRP A 229 72.63 12.86 -37.48
C TRP A 229 71.28 12.16 -37.28
N HIS A 230 70.96 11.17 -38.12
CA HIS A 230 69.93 10.18 -37.82
C HIS A 230 70.41 9.26 -36.68
N LEU A 231 69.57 9.03 -35.67
CA LEU A 231 69.81 8.11 -34.56
C LEU A 231 69.27 6.72 -34.89
N ARG A 232 70.17 5.75 -35.04
CA ARG A 232 69.82 4.32 -35.20
C ARG A 232 69.60 3.63 -33.86
N ASP A 233 68.92 2.49 -33.88
CA ASP A 233 68.54 1.74 -32.68
C ASP A 233 69.71 1.01 -32.01
N ASP A 234 70.83 0.80 -32.70
CA ASP A 234 72.09 0.39 -32.05
C ASP A 234 72.73 1.54 -31.22
N GLY A 235 72.20 2.76 -31.33
CA GLY A 235 72.73 3.99 -30.76
C GLY A 235 73.84 4.64 -31.57
N SER A 236 74.12 4.17 -32.80
CA SER A 236 75.03 4.84 -33.72
C SER A 236 74.35 5.94 -34.52
N LEU A 237 75.16 6.85 -35.04
CA LEU A 237 74.72 8.02 -35.78
C LEU A 237 75.05 7.90 -37.25
N ARG A 238 74.08 8.20 -38.12
CA ARG A 238 74.25 8.23 -39.58
C ARG A 238 74.00 9.63 -40.13
N LEU A 239 74.92 10.15 -40.94
CA LEU A 239 74.77 11.48 -41.52
C LEU A 239 73.61 11.50 -42.53
N ALA A 240 72.68 12.44 -42.35
CA ALA A 240 71.42 12.54 -43.07
C ALA A 240 71.04 14.00 -43.38
N TRP A 241 70.23 14.20 -44.42
CA TRP A 241 69.55 15.46 -44.72
C TRP A 241 68.11 15.39 -44.21
N LEU A 242 67.76 16.24 -43.25
CA LEU A 242 66.38 16.50 -42.85
C LEU A 242 65.81 17.60 -43.74
N THR A 243 64.87 17.25 -44.61
CA THR A 243 64.23 18.18 -45.55
C THR A 243 62.80 18.49 -45.15
N ASP A 244 62.29 19.65 -45.56
CA ASP A 244 60.93 20.10 -45.30
C ASP A 244 60.37 20.65 -46.62
N VAL A 245 59.36 19.98 -47.19
CA VAL A 245 58.90 20.20 -48.57
C VAL A 245 57.37 20.12 -48.70
N GLU A 246 56.75 21.25 -49.05
CA GLU A 246 55.33 21.38 -49.40
C GLU A 246 55.12 21.28 -50.93
N VAL A 247 54.15 20.47 -51.36
CA VAL A 247 53.86 20.17 -52.78
C VAL A 247 52.38 20.43 -53.14
N SER A 248 51.44 20.19 -52.23
CA SER A 248 50.02 20.52 -52.40
C SER A 248 49.35 20.67 -51.04
N GLY A 249 48.10 21.16 -50.99
CA GLY A 249 47.29 21.25 -49.76
C GLY A 249 46.99 19.92 -49.03
N THR A 250 47.51 18.79 -49.54
CA THR A 250 47.45 17.44 -48.94
C THR A 250 48.81 16.73 -48.94
N SER A 251 49.87 17.38 -49.42
CA SER A 251 51.21 16.81 -49.58
C SER A 251 52.25 17.82 -49.09
N TRP A 252 52.62 17.71 -47.83
CA TRP A 252 53.73 18.44 -47.21
C TRP A 252 54.41 17.49 -46.23
N TYR A 253 55.71 17.28 -46.38
CA TYR A 253 56.45 16.28 -45.60
C TYR A 253 57.76 16.84 -45.04
N GLU A 254 58.08 16.43 -43.81
CA GLU A 254 59.46 16.38 -43.34
C GLU A 254 60.03 15.01 -43.72
N THR A 255 61.17 14.98 -44.41
CA THR A 255 61.79 13.75 -44.92
C THR A 255 63.27 13.71 -44.56
N LEU A 256 63.68 12.66 -43.86
CA LEU A 256 65.07 12.37 -43.51
C LEU A 256 65.65 11.43 -44.57
N LEU A 257 66.68 11.87 -45.27
CA LEU A 257 67.36 11.10 -46.32
C LEU A 257 68.81 10.83 -45.95
N ASP A 258 69.32 9.66 -46.29
CA ASP A 258 70.73 9.35 -46.15
C ASP A 258 71.57 10.33 -46.99
N ALA A 259 72.52 11.05 -46.35
CA ALA A 259 73.27 12.11 -47.01
C ALA A 259 74.27 11.61 -48.07
N GLU A 260 74.50 10.29 -48.13
CA GLU A 260 75.42 9.62 -49.04
C GLU A 260 74.70 8.93 -50.21
N SER A 261 73.54 8.28 -49.97
CA SER A 261 72.77 7.55 -51.00
C SER A 261 71.52 8.28 -51.52
N GLY A 262 70.89 9.15 -50.73
CA GLY A 262 69.59 9.74 -51.06
C GLY A 262 68.39 8.82 -50.86
N GLU A 263 68.61 7.70 -50.16
CA GLU A 263 67.56 6.81 -49.67
C GLU A 263 66.77 7.49 -48.55
N ILE A 264 65.45 7.32 -48.52
CA ILE A 264 64.62 7.84 -47.41
C ILE A 264 64.81 6.92 -46.21
N ILE A 265 65.17 7.50 -45.07
CA ILE A 265 65.29 6.83 -43.78
C ILE A 265 63.98 6.96 -42.99
N GLU A 266 63.38 8.16 -42.99
CA GLU A 266 62.22 8.53 -42.17
C GLU A 266 61.43 9.60 -42.93
N ARG A 267 60.09 9.60 -42.83
CA ARG A 267 59.24 10.60 -43.51
C ARG A 267 57.92 10.80 -42.77
N GLU A 268 57.70 12.02 -42.31
CA GLU A 268 56.50 12.45 -41.58
C GLU A 268 55.70 13.45 -42.42
N SER A 269 54.37 13.43 -42.30
CA SER A 269 53.52 14.46 -42.88
C SER A 269 53.50 15.71 -41.97
N ARG A 270 53.70 16.89 -42.57
CA ARG A 270 53.50 18.20 -41.92
C ARG A 270 52.03 18.60 -41.84
N TYR A 271 51.20 18.10 -42.76
CA TYR A 271 49.76 18.10 -42.53
C TYR A 271 49.41 17.02 -41.52
N ALA A 272 48.82 17.42 -40.40
CA ALA A 272 48.24 16.53 -39.40
C ALA A 272 46.95 15.89 -39.95
N HIS A 273 47.13 14.99 -40.92
CA HIS A 273 46.21 13.89 -41.14
C HIS A 273 46.61 12.78 -40.18
N ASP A 274 46.13 12.88 -38.94
CA ASP A 274 46.10 11.75 -38.03
C ASP A 274 45.18 10.67 -38.64
N SER A 275 45.78 9.81 -39.46
CA SER A 275 45.12 8.64 -40.04
C SER A 275 45.76 7.38 -39.49
N HIS A 276 45.30 7.03 -38.30
CA HIS A 276 45.01 5.63 -38.00
C HIS A 276 44.19 5.00 -39.15
N PRO A 277 44.15 3.66 -39.28
CA PRO A 277 43.19 3.04 -40.17
C PRO A 277 41.77 3.51 -39.82
N GLN A 278 40.94 3.86 -40.80
CA GLN A 278 39.58 4.32 -40.60
C GLN A 278 38.59 3.43 -41.34
N GLY A 279 37.39 3.25 -40.79
CA GLY A 279 36.29 2.56 -41.45
C GLY A 279 34.97 3.33 -41.33
N THR A 280 34.12 3.21 -42.36
CA THR A 280 32.75 3.71 -42.31
C THR A 280 31.86 2.60 -41.75
N VAL A 281 31.35 2.76 -40.53
CA VAL A 281 30.75 1.66 -39.75
C VAL A 281 29.50 2.11 -38.98
N PHE A 282 28.57 1.18 -38.74
CA PHE A 282 27.53 1.33 -37.73
C PHE A 282 28.15 1.24 -36.33
N THR A 283 27.64 2.04 -35.39
CA THR A 283 28.18 2.14 -34.03
C THR A 283 27.14 2.01 -32.92
N GLY A 284 25.85 1.94 -33.28
CA GLY A 284 24.85 1.23 -32.47
C GLY A 284 24.76 -0.23 -32.92
N GLN A 285 24.08 -1.05 -32.11
CA GLN A 285 23.82 -2.50 -32.25
C GLN A 285 23.70 -3.01 -33.70
N HIS A 286 22.87 -2.39 -34.55
CA HIS A 286 22.62 -2.84 -35.91
C HIS A 286 22.12 -1.69 -36.81
N PRO A 287 22.04 -1.84 -38.16
CA PRO A 287 21.66 -0.75 -39.07
C PRO A 287 20.31 -0.06 -38.78
N ASP A 288 19.31 -0.82 -38.35
CA ASP A 288 17.99 -0.28 -37.98
C ASP A 288 17.91 0.31 -36.54
N ALA A 289 19.01 0.28 -35.75
CA ALA A 289 19.04 0.77 -34.35
C ALA A 289 19.38 2.26 -34.29
N SER A 290 19.38 2.88 -33.09
CA SER A 290 19.82 4.27 -32.93
C SER A 290 21.24 4.34 -32.33
N PRO A 291 22.21 5.05 -32.95
CA PRO A 291 22.14 5.80 -34.21
C PRO A 291 22.42 4.93 -35.45
N GLY A 292 21.42 4.77 -36.33
CA GLY A 292 21.47 3.89 -37.51
C GLY A 292 22.24 4.45 -38.72
N GLY A 293 22.95 5.55 -38.55
CA GLY A 293 23.83 6.10 -39.58
C GLY A 293 25.22 5.49 -39.48
N ARG A 294 25.75 4.97 -40.59
CA ARG A 294 27.19 4.66 -40.67
C ARG A 294 28.00 5.95 -40.50
N VAL A 295 29.04 5.89 -39.69
CA VAL A 295 29.95 6.99 -39.37
C VAL A 295 31.39 6.56 -39.58
N VAL A 296 32.27 7.51 -39.93
CA VAL A 296 33.70 7.22 -39.96
C VAL A 296 34.21 7.07 -38.52
N ARG A 297 35.00 6.03 -38.29
CA ARG A 297 35.69 5.73 -37.03
C ARG A 297 37.13 5.37 -37.32
N ASP A 298 38.02 5.80 -36.44
CA ASP A 298 39.36 5.25 -36.34
C ASP A 298 39.24 3.80 -35.82
N LEU A 299 39.89 2.86 -36.50
CA LEU A 299 39.95 1.44 -36.16
C LEU A 299 41.15 1.22 -35.25
N VAL A 300 41.02 1.74 -34.02
CA VAL A 300 42.07 1.76 -32.99
C VAL A 300 41.53 1.28 -31.65
N GLY A 301 42.42 0.68 -30.89
CA GLY A 301 42.12 0.03 -29.63
C GLY A 301 43.20 0.19 -28.58
N LEU A 302 43.14 -0.70 -27.60
CA LEU A 302 44.02 -0.72 -26.43
C LEU A 302 45.52 -0.81 -26.79
N ASP A 303 45.83 -1.56 -27.85
CA ASP A 303 47.20 -1.82 -28.33
C ASP A 303 47.53 -1.07 -29.64
N GLY A 304 46.78 -0.01 -29.96
CA GLY A 304 47.00 0.81 -31.16
C GLY A 304 46.08 0.43 -32.32
N ASN A 305 46.61 0.39 -33.54
CA ASN A 305 45.81 0.11 -34.74
C ASN A 305 45.25 -1.33 -34.73
N TRP A 306 43.93 -1.49 -34.89
CA TRP A 306 43.31 -2.81 -35.01
C TRP A 306 43.74 -3.55 -36.28
N SER A 307 44.03 -2.82 -37.38
CA SER A 307 44.61 -3.39 -38.60
C SER A 307 46.13 -3.18 -38.61
N THR A 308 46.87 -4.26 -38.88
CA THR A 308 48.35 -4.27 -38.96
C THR A 308 48.88 -4.19 -40.39
N GLY A 309 47.99 -4.08 -41.39
CA GLY A 309 48.32 -4.12 -42.81
C GLY A 309 47.34 -3.31 -43.65
N THR A 310 47.04 -3.80 -44.86
CA THR A 310 46.10 -3.15 -45.80
C THR A 310 44.69 -3.76 -45.78
N THR A 311 44.47 -4.82 -44.98
CA THR A 311 43.21 -5.58 -44.91
C THR A 311 42.55 -5.49 -43.52
N THR A 312 41.34 -6.04 -43.42
CA THR A 312 40.60 -6.32 -42.18
C THR A 312 41.24 -7.45 -41.36
N SER A 313 42.52 -7.28 -41.01
CA SER A 313 43.33 -8.25 -40.27
C SER A 313 44.31 -7.53 -39.34
N GLY A 314 44.46 -8.04 -38.12
CA GLY A 314 45.41 -7.53 -37.14
C GLY A 314 45.41 -8.36 -35.85
N ASN A 315 45.72 -7.73 -34.71
CA ASN A 315 46.06 -8.50 -33.50
C ASN A 315 44.89 -9.35 -32.97
N ASN A 316 43.67 -8.80 -32.93
CA ASN A 316 42.55 -9.43 -32.22
C ASN A 316 41.66 -10.31 -33.14
N VAL A 317 41.66 -10.01 -34.46
CA VAL A 317 40.74 -10.61 -35.44
C VAL A 317 41.31 -10.55 -36.85
N ASN A 318 40.99 -11.58 -37.63
CA ASN A 318 41.20 -11.67 -39.06
C ASN A 318 39.84 -11.91 -39.73
N ALA A 319 39.22 -10.87 -40.29
CA ALA A 319 37.89 -10.93 -40.89
C ALA A 319 37.97 -11.04 -42.41
N TYR A 320 37.26 -12.01 -42.99
CA TYR A 320 37.27 -12.34 -44.42
C TYR A 320 35.93 -12.96 -44.87
N GLN A 321 35.77 -13.18 -46.18
CA GLN A 321 34.63 -13.88 -46.74
C GLN A 321 34.95 -15.37 -46.98
N ASP A 322 34.10 -16.30 -46.54
CA ASP A 322 34.15 -17.71 -46.99
C ASP A 322 32.83 -18.23 -47.55
N ARG A 323 32.47 -17.71 -48.73
CA ARG A 323 31.30 -18.16 -49.49
C ARG A 323 31.26 -19.67 -49.76
N GLY A 324 32.41 -20.35 -49.68
CA GLY A 324 32.60 -21.74 -50.07
C GLY A 324 32.77 -22.73 -48.91
N ASN A 325 32.56 -22.33 -47.64
CA ASN A 325 32.68 -23.19 -46.44
C ASN A 325 33.85 -24.19 -46.53
N ASN A 326 35.03 -23.65 -46.84
CA ASN A 326 36.29 -24.36 -46.94
C ASN A 326 37.25 -24.00 -45.78
N ASN A 327 36.85 -23.03 -44.94
CA ASN A 327 37.51 -22.63 -43.70
C ASN A 327 38.91 -22.05 -43.96
N ALA A 328 39.14 -21.49 -45.15
CA ALA A 328 40.37 -20.81 -45.55
C ALA A 328 40.12 -19.30 -45.73
N ILE A 329 41.18 -18.51 -45.54
CA ILE A 329 41.13 -17.05 -45.66
C ILE A 329 40.81 -16.67 -47.11
N GLY A 330 39.56 -16.30 -47.36
CA GLY A 330 39.06 -15.87 -48.67
C GLY A 330 39.23 -14.37 -48.90
N TYR A 331 38.19 -13.70 -49.41
CA TYR A 331 38.29 -12.29 -49.78
C TYR A 331 38.42 -11.38 -48.54
N GLN A 332 39.32 -10.40 -48.60
CA GLN A 332 39.40 -9.28 -47.66
C GLN A 332 39.39 -7.95 -48.41
N PRO A 333 38.60 -6.95 -47.95
CA PRO A 333 38.65 -5.61 -48.52
C PRO A 333 40.02 -4.97 -48.27
N GLN A 334 40.49 -4.20 -49.26
CA GLN A 334 41.76 -3.48 -49.20
C GLN A 334 41.47 -1.99 -48.92
N GLY A 335 41.99 -1.45 -47.83
CA GLY A 335 41.82 -0.04 -47.49
C GLY A 335 42.54 0.87 -48.49
N VAL A 336 41.93 2.01 -48.87
CA VAL A 336 42.59 3.00 -49.72
C VAL A 336 43.81 3.58 -48.97
N ASP A 337 44.93 3.71 -49.69
CA ASP A 337 46.27 3.99 -49.15
C ASP A 337 46.69 3.05 -47.99
N GLY A 338 46.11 1.84 -47.96
CA GLY A 338 46.31 0.84 -46.92
C GLY A 338 45.63 1.15 -45.58
N ARG A 339 44.80 2.20 -45.49
CA ARG A 339 44.23 2.66 -44.22
C ARG A 339 42.74 3.01 -44.25
N LEU A 340 42.15 3.35 -45.38
CA LEU A 340 40.77 3.84 -45.44
C LEU A 340 39.80 2.76 -45.95
N PHE A 341 39.13 2.08 -45.01
CA PHE A 341 38.07 1.09 -45.22
C PHE A 341 36.68 1.75 -45.34
N ASN A 342 36.62 2.87 -46.07
CA ASN A 342 35.45 3.76 -46.13
C ASN A 342 34.53 3.39 -47.30
N PHE A 343 34.09 2.14 -47.35
CA PHE A 343 33.33 1.56 -48.48
C PHE A 343 31.87 2.06 -48.55
N PRO A 344 31.27 2.16 -49.75
CA PRO A 344 29.83 2.39 -49.91
C PRO A 344 29.02 1.26 -49.26
N PHE A 345 27.75 1.54 -48.98
CA PHE A 345 26.77 0.55 -48.51
C PHE A 345 25.41 0.92 -49.08
N THR A 346 24.68 -0.07 -49.57
CA THR A 346 23.45 0.06 -50.34
C THR A 346 22.29 -0.76 -49.77
N ASP A 347 22.55 -1.69 -48.84
CA ASP A 347 21.60 -2.63 -48.24
C ASP A 347 20.90 -3.47 -49.33
N ALA A 348 21.67 -3.90 -50.34
CA ALA A 348 21.13 -4.40 -51.61
C ALA A 348 20.26 -5.65 -51.46
N TRP A 349 20.54 -6.52 -50.48
CA TRP A 349 19.68 -7.66 -50.16
C TRP A 349 18.31 -7.25 -49.61
N ARG A 350 18.16 -6.08 -48.96
CA ARG A 350 16.86 -5.57 -48.50
C ARG A 350 15.97 -5.15 -49.69
N ALA A 351 16.57 -4.88 -50.85
CA ALA A 351 15.87 -4.55 -52.09
C ALA A 351 15.51 -5.79 -52.95
N LEU A 352 15.82 -7.01 -52.51
CA LEU A 352 15.42 -8.23 -53.21
C LEU A 352 13.88 -8.43 -53.16
N PRO A 353 13.26 -9.09 -54.16
CA PRO A 353 11.81 -9.22 -54.25
C PRO A 353 11.21 -9.92 -53.03
N ASP A 354 10.23 -9.25 -52.41
CA ASP A 354 9.60 -9.76 -51.20
C ASP A 354 8.51 -10.78 -51.56
N GLY A 355 8.70 -12.04 -51.11
CA GLY A 355 7.77 -13.14 -51.36
C GLY A 355 8.29 -14.29 -52.25
N THR A 356 9.52 -14.22 -52.77
CA THR A 356 10.24 -15.37 -53.34
C THR A 356 11.09 -16.05 -52.27
N ASP A 357 11.14 -17.39 -52.26
CA ASP A 357 12.10 -18.14 -51.44
C ASP A 357 13.52 -18.02 -52.05
N PHE A 358 14.56 -18.29 -51.26
CA PHE A 358 15.96 -18.05 -51.67
C PHE A 358 16.34 -18.78 -52.97
N GLY A 359 15.82 -20.00 -53.18
CA GLY A 359 16.05 -20.78 -54.40
C GLY A 359 15.31 -20.29 -55.65
N ASP A 360 14.32 -19.40 -55.51
CA ASP A 360 13.62 -18.78 -56.65
C ASP A 360 14.31 -17.50 -57.15
N ILE A 361 15.21 -16.91 -56.34
CA ILE A 361 16.01 -15.75 -56.73
C ILE A 361 17.15 -16.22 -57.66
N PRO A 362 17.27 -15.70 -58.90
CA PRO A 362 18.35 -16.10 -59.80
C PRO A 362 19.72 -15.87 -59.17
N GLU A 363 20.63 -16.84 -59.29
CA GLU A 363 21.92 -16.85 -58.57
C GLU A 363 22.72 -15.55 -58.77
N ALA A 364 22.81 -15.09 -60.03
CA ALA A 364 23.47 -13.83 -60.37
C ALA A 364 22.87 -12.58 -59.70
N THR A 365 21.60 -12.62 -59.27
CA THR A 365 20.92 -11.52 -58.58
C THR A 365 21.29 -11.46 -57.10
N TRP A 366 21.35 -12.58 -56.38
CA TRP A 366 21.83 -12.57 -54.99
C TRP A 366 23.35 -12.38 -54.91
N ASN A 367 24.11 -12.96 -55.87
CA ASN A 367 25.55 -12.70 -56.03
C ASN A 367 25.82 -11.19 -56.13
N ALA A 368 25.12 -10.50 -57.03
CA ALA A 368 25.27 -9.05 -57.21
C ALA A 368 24.85 -8.23 -55.99
N ALA A 369 23.87 -8.69 -55.20
CA ALA A 369 23.47 -8.02 -53.96
C ALA A 369 24.53 -8.15 -52.86
N ILE A 370 25.13 -9.33 -52.69
CA ILE A 370 26.25 -9.55 -51.76
C ILE A 370 27.48 -8.74 -52.20
N ASP A 371 27.90 -8.90 -53.46
CA ASP A 371 29.14 -8.29 -53.94
C ASP A 371 29.08 -6.74 -54.05
N ALA A 372 27.88 -6.14 -53.96
CA ALA A 372 27.70 -4.69 -53.85
C ALA A 372 28.11 -4.12 -52.48
N ASP A 373 27.88 -4.87 -51.40
CA ASP A 373 28.04 -4.41 -50.01
C ASP A 373 29.13 -5.18 -49.23
N ARG A 374 29.63 -6.30 -49.76
CA ARG A 374 30.66 -7.19 -49.18
C ARG A 374 31.78 -6.46 -48.44
N ASP A 375 32.37 -5.44 -49.07
CA ASP A 375 33.54 -4.75 -48.52
C ASP A 375 33.19 -3.94 -47.26
N ALA A 376 31.96 -3.41 -47.19
CA ALA A 376 31.42 -2.77 -45.99
C ALA A 376 31.00 -3.80 -44.92
N VAL A 377 30.43 -4.94 -45.31
CA VAL A 377 30.05 -6.04 -44.39
C VAL A 377 31.27 -6.59 -43.65
N ILE A 378 32.34 -6.93 -44.37
CA ILE A 378 33.57 -7.47 -43.75
C ILE A 378 34.25 -6.42 -42.86
N THR A 379 34.18 -5.14 -43.24
CA THR A 379 34.66 -4.03 -42.41
C THR A 379 33.82 -3.87 -41.12
N GLN A 380 32.51 -4.10 -41.18
CA GLN A 380 31.63 -4.05 -40.01
C GLN A 380 31.88 -5.22 -39.05
N LEU A 381 32.05 -6.44 -39.58
CA LEU A 381 32.41 -7.62 -38.80
C LEU A 381 33.75 -7.39 -38.09
N PHE A 382 34.76 -6.91 -38.82
CA PHE A 382 36.06 -6.52 -38.26
C PHE A 382 35.94 -5.47 -37.13
N TYR A 383 35.11 -4.44 -37.33
CA TYR A 383 34.86 -3.42 -36.31
C TYR A 383 34.22 -4.02 -35.05
N TYR A 384 33.10 -4.73 -35.18
CA TYR A 384 32.39 -5.28 -34.01
C TYR A 384 33.21 -6.34 -33.27
N THR A 385 33.98 -7.19 -33.94
CA THR A 385 34.82 -8.20 -33.26
C THR A 385 35.96 -7.56 -32.45
N ASN A 386 36.56 -6.45 -32.93
CA ASN A 386 37.52 -5.67 -32.15
C ASN A 386 36.86 -4.89 -30.99
N ASP A 387 35.69 -4.30 -31.24
CA ASP A 387 34.90 -3.58 -30.24
C ASP A 387 34.48 -4.50 -29.06
N MET A 388 34.14 -5.76 -29.35
CA MET A 388 33.91 -6.80 -28.34
C MET A 388 35.19 -7.16 -27.57
N HIS A 389 36.33 -7.32 -28.25
CA HIS A 389 37.62 -7.57 -27.60
C HIS A 389 37.96 -6.47 -26.58
N ASP A 390 38.01 -5.22 -27.03
CA ASP A 390 38.47 -4.10 -26.20
C ASP A 390 37.49 -3.79 -25.05
N TRP A 391 36.18 -3.99 -25.28
CA TRP A 391 35.16 -3.88 -24.23
C TRP A 391 35.34 -4.95 -23.14
N LEU A 392 35.48 -6.23 -23.52
CA LEU A 392 35.62 -7.33 -22.57
C LEU A 392 36.98 -7.31 -21.84
N TYR A 393 38.03 -6.83 -22.50
CA TYR A 393 39.34 -6.58 -21.89
C TYR A 393 39.23 -5.58 -20.73
N GLY A 394 38.40 -4.53 -20.86
CA GLY A 394 38.08 -3.59 -19.77
C GLY A 394 37.38 -4.24 -18.56
N TYR A 395 36.78 -5.42 -18.74
CA TYR A 395 36.22 -6.26 -17.68
C TYR A 395 37.11 -7.47 -17.33
N GLY A 396 38.36 -7.47 -17.80
CA GLY A 396 39.40 -8.42 -17.43
C GLY A 396 39.52 -9.65 -18.33
N PHE A 397 38.81 -9.73 -19.47
CA PHE A 397 39.07 -10.76 -20.49
C PHE A 397 40.32 -10.35 -21.30
N ASN A 398 41.48 -10.57 -20.69
CA ASN A 398 42.80 -10.19 -21.18
C ASN A 398 43.68 -11.43 -21.42
N GLU A 399 44.95 -11.20 -21.76
CA GLU A 399 45.93 -12.21 -22.16
C GLU A 399 46.12 -13.28 -21.09
N ALA A 400 46.26 -12.88 -19.82
CA ALA A 400 46.39 -13.81 -18.70
C ALA A 400 45.12 -14.65 -18.42
N SER A 401 43.99 -14.33 -19.05
CA SER A 401 42.73 -15.07 -18.98
C SER A 401 42.34 -15.78 -20.29
N GLY A 402 43.21 -15.75 -21.31
CA GLY A 402 43.01 -16.39 -22.60
C GLY A 402 41.99 -15.67 -23.49
N ASN A 403 42.19 -14.37 -23.72
CA ASN A 403 41.57 -13.64 -24.83
C ASN A 403 42.08 -14.13 -26.21
N PHE A 404 41.75 -13.40 -27.28
CA PHE A 404 42.03 -13.82 -28.67
C PHE A 404 42.98 -12.83 -29.33
N GLN A 405 44.29 -13.10 -29.34
CA GLN A 405 45.31 -12.18 -29.86
C GLN A 405 46.49 -12.89 -30.57
N VAL A 406 47.07 -12.28 -31.60
CA VAL A 406 48.28 -12.79 -32.28
C VAL A 406 49.52 -12.65 -31.40
N ASP A 407 49.70 -11.47 -30.79
CA ASP A 407 50.73 -11.19 -29.78
C ASP A 407 50.06 -10.69 -28.50
N ASN A 408 50.51 -11.26 -27.37
CA ASN A 408 50.05 -10.95 -26.02
C ASN A 408 51.01 -9.97 -25.31
N PHE A 409 52.00 -9.42 -26.03
CA PHE A 409 52.97 -8.41 -25.56
C PHE A 409 53.72 -8.81 -24.28
N GLY A 410 53.86 -10.11 -24.02
CA GLY A 410 54.46 -10.67 -22.81
C GLY A 410 53.61 -10.56 -21.53
N ARG A 411 52.31 -10.25 -21.63
CA ARG A 411 51.42 -9.97 -20.49
C ARG A 411 50.81 -11.23 -19.84
N GLY A 412 50.65 -12.32 -20.60
CA GLY A 412 50.11 -13.59 -20.12
C GLY A 412 49.59 -14.49 -21.25
N GLY A 413 49.03 -15.64 -20.88
CA GLY A 413 48.36 -16.58 -21.80
C GLY A 413 49.26 -17.17 -22.89
N LEU A 414 48.61 -17.73 -23.91
CA LEU A 414 49.21 -18.22 -25.13
C LEU A 414 48.62 -17.44 -26.32
N GLY A 415 49.40 -16.51 -26.86
CA GLY A 415 49.03 -15.80 -28.09
C GLY A 415 49.17 -16.65 -29.35
N GLY A 416 48.74 -16.09 -30.47
CA GLY A 416 48.65 -16.74 -31.78
C GLY A 416 47.22 -17.13 -32.16
N ASP A 417 46.21 -16.56 -31.49
CA ASP A 417 44.81 -16.99 -31.58
C ASP A 417 43.78 -15.87 -31.85
N PRO A 418 44.00 -14.96 -32.81
CA PRO A 418 42.98 -13.99 -33.23
C PRO A 418 41.70 -14.71 -33.68
N VAL A 419 40.55 -14.06 -33.52
CA VAL A 419 39.28 -14.58 -34.06
C VAL A 419 39.36 -14.63 -35.59
N LEU A 420 39.10 -15.80 -36.17
CA LEU A 420 38.86 -15.95 -37.60
C LEU A 420 37.37 -15.65 -37.85
N ALA A 421 37.05 -14.50 -38.46
CA ALA A 421 35.68 -14.03 -38.60
C ALA A 421 35.21 -14.12 -40.07
N GLU A 422 34.32 -15.07 -40.34
CA GLU A 422 33.93 -15.51 -41.69
C GLU A 422 32.56 -14.93 -42.06
N ALA A 423 32.54 -13.95 -42.96
CA ALA A 423 31.31 -13.33 -43.47
C ALA A 423 30.75 -14.11 -44.67
N HIS A 424 29.41 -14.20 -44.75
CA HIS A 424 28.68 -14.91 -45.81
C HIS A 424 29.03 -16.41 -45.92
N ASP A 425 29.31 -17.08 -44.79
CA ASP A 425 29.82 -18.46 -44.81
C ASP A 425 28.90 -19.42 -45.56
N GLY A 426 29.47 -20.18 -46.51
CA GLY A 426 28.83 -21.26 -47.24
C GLY A 426 27.73 -20.88 -48.23
N ILE A 427 27.53 -19.58 -48.51
CA ILE A 427 26.40 -19.10 -49.35
C ILE A 427 26.35 -19.69 -50.77
N ASP A 428 27.51 -20.07 -51.35
CA ASP A 428 27.60 -20.63 -52.72
C ASP A 428 26.93 -22.01 -52.86
N PHE A 429 26.52 -22.66 -51.77
CA PHE A 429 25.82 -23.95 -51.79
C PHE A 429 24.29 -23.83 -51.92
N GLY A 430 23.74 -22.63 -52.14
CA GLY A 430 22.32 -22.43 -52.45
C GLY A 430 21.40 -22.60 -51.23
N CYS A 431 21.76 -21.95 -50.13
CA CYS A 431 21.23 -22.17 -48.78
C CYS A 431 19.72 -22.44 -48.67
N LEU A 432 19.42 -23.62 -48.14
CA LEU A 432 18.09 -24.05 -47.72
C LEU A 432 18.04 -24.10 -46.19
N ASP A 433 16.87 -23.76 -45.61
CA ASP A 433 16.67 -23.79 -44.17
C ASP A 433 16.90 -25.20 -43.60
N ASN A 434 17.50 -25.26 -42.41
CA ASN A 434 17.87 -26.48 -41.70
C ASN A 434 16.67 -27.34 -41.24
N ALA A 435 15.45 -26.85 -41.43
CA ALA A 435 14.21 -27.52 -41.08
C ALA A 435 14.02 -28.89 -41.78
N ASN A 436 14.60 -29.09 -42.96
CA ASN A 436 14.51 -30.35 -43.72
C ASN A 436 15.90 -30.95 -44.02
N PRO A 437 16.28 -32.07 -43.36
CA PRO A 437 17.31 -32.96 -43.87
C PRO A 437 16.94 -33.49 -45.27
N PRO A 438 17.89 -33.72 -46.18
CA PRO A 438 19.33 -33.92 -45.92
C PRO A 438 20.22 -32.81 -46.48
N ASN A 439 19.96 -31.54 -46.14
CA ASN A 439 20.89 -30.45 -46.48
C ASN A 439 22.19 -30.57 -45.64
N PRO A 440 23.37 -30.72 -46.27
CA PRO A 440 24.61 -31.04 -45.55
C PRO A 440 25.39 -29.82 -45.04
N ILE A 441 24.99 -28.61 -45.42
CA ILE A 441 25.73 -27.36 -45.18
C ILE A 441 24.80 -26.34 -44.52
N ARG A 442 25.29 -25.69 -43.46
CA ARG A 442 24.65 -24.52 -42.83
C ARG A 442 25.29 -23.27 -43.41
N CYS A 443 24.45 -22.38 -43.92
CA CYS A 443 24.88 -21.10 -44.51
C CYS A 443 23.78 -20.02 -44.43
N ALA A 444 22.72 -20.26 -43.66
CA ALA A 444 21.64 -19.30 -43.44
C ALA A 444 20.92 -19.48 -42.09
N ASN A 445 20.26 -18.42 -41.62
CA ASN A 445 19.38 -18.37 -40.45
C ASN A 445 20.03 -18.85 -39.13
N ASN A 446 21.33 -18.57 -38.95
CA ASN A 446 22.15 -18.92 -37.78
C ASN A 446 23.43 -18.07 -37.75
N ALA A 447 24.29 -18.31 -36.75
CA ALA A 447 25.74 -18.15 -36.83
C ALA A 447 26.37 -19.32 -36.03
N ASN A 448 27.71 -19.38 -35.88
CA ASN A 448 28.34 -20.21 -34.85
C ASN A 448 29.75 -19.74 -34.49
N PHE A 449 30.23 -20.09 -33.29
CA PHE A 449 31.59 -19.81 -32.81
C PHE A 449 32.29 -21.06 -32.26
N GLY A 450 33.28 -21.55 -32.99
CA GLY A 450 34.13 -22.67 -32.57
C GLY A 450 35.29 -22.20 -31.69
N THR A 451 35.29 -22.61 -30.41
CA THR A 451 36.34 -22.22 -29.43
C THR A 451 37.28 -23.37 -29.11
N PRO A 452 38.54 -23.37 -29.61
CA PRO A 452 39.60 -24.25 -29.11
C PRO A 452 40.27 -23.64 -27.86
N ALA A 453 41.25 -24.37 -27.32
CA ALA A 453 42.07 -23.91 -26.20
C ALA A 453 42.88 -22.63 -26.52
N ASP A 454 43.42 -22.02 -25.47
CA ASP A 454 44.35 -20.88 -25.50
C ASP A 454 45.53 -21.14 -26.46
N GLY A 455 45.89 -20.15 -27.28
CA GLY A 455 46.95 -20.29 -28.30
C GLY A 455 46.55 -21.02 -29.58
N ALA A 456 45.24 -21.22 -29.81
CA ALA A 456 44.69 -21.60 -31.11
C ALA A 456 43.50 -20.71 -31.47
N SER A 457 43.49 -20.15 -32.69
CA SER A 457 42.41 -19.25 -33.15
C SER A 457 41.02 -19.88 -33.03
N PRO A 458 40.05 -19.21 -32.38
CA PRO A 458 38.65 -19.54 -32.56
C PRO A 458 38.14 -19.07 -33.93
N ARG A 459 36.96 -19.55 -34.32
CA ARG A 459 36.34 -19.19 -35.60
C ARG A 459 34.87 -18.84 -35.44
N MET A 460 34.49 -17.64 -35.88
CA MET A 460 33.14 -17.10 -35.92
C MET A 460 32.62 -17.19 -37.36
N GLN A 461 31.51 -17.91 -37.59
CA GLN A 461 30.91 -18.07 -38.92
C GLN A 461 29.57 -17.34 -38.99
N MET A 462 29.51 -16.28 -39.79
CA MET A 462 28.35 -15.40 -39.92
C MET A 462 27.58 -15.70 -41.20
N TYR A 463 26.31 -16.06 -41.05
CA TYR A 463 25.43 -16.39 -42.17
C TYR A 463 24.48 -15.24 -42.54
N LEU A 464 23.90 -15.34 -43.74
CA LEU A 464 22.74 -14.53 -44.12
C LEU A 464 21.46 -15.04 -43.45
N TRP A 465 20.45 -14.18 -43.37
CA TRP A 465 19.13 -14.50 -42.85
C TRP A 465 18.10 -14.28 -43.95
N ILE A 466 17.22 -15.28 -44.14
CA ILE A 466 16.44 -15.47 -45.37
C ILE A 466 15.04 -16.02 -45.09
N ARG A 467 14.13 -15.76 -46.05
CA ARG A 467 12.76 -16.29 -46.10
C ARG A 467 12.73 -17.84 -46.11
N PRO A 468 11.64 -18.49 -45.65
CA PRO A 468 10.30 -17.93 -45.41
C PRO A 468 10.10 -17.15 -44.10
N ASN A 469 10.89 -17.45 -43.06
CA ASN A 469 10.60 -17.01 -41.67
C ASN A 469 11.40 -15.79 -41.18
N ARG A 470 12.26 -15.20 -42.02
CA ARG A 470 13.12 -14.05 -41.68
C ARG A 470 13.15 -13.04 -42.84
N PRO A 471 13.34 -11.73 -42.57
CA PRO A 471 13.66 -10.75 -43.61
C PRO A 471 15.07 -10.99 -44.19
N TYR A 472 15.33 -10.56 -45.42
CA TYR A 472 16.67 -10.61 -46.00
C TYR A 472 17.62 -9.66 -45.25
N ARG A 473 18.64 -10.22 -44.60
CA ARG A 473 19.59 -9.55 -43.70
C ARG A 473 20.94 -10.26 -43.70
N ASP A 474 22.01 -9.54 -43.35
CA ASP A 474 23.33 -10.11 -43.10
C ASP A 474 23.62 -10.15 -41.58
N GLY A 475 23.93 -11.34 -41.03
CA GLY A 475 24.25 -11.48 -39.61
C GLY A 475 25.52 -10.73 -39.20
N SER A 476 26.45 -10.48 -40.12
CA SER A 476 27.69 -9.74 -39.90
C SER A 476 27.47 -8.22 -39.72
N LEU A 477 26.24 -7.74 -39.87
CA LEU A 477 25.81 -6.39 -39.51
C LEU A 477 25.04 -6.33 -38.18
N ASP A 478 24.72 -7.48 -37.60
CA ASP A 478 23.98 -7.60 -36.34
C ASP A 478 24.96 -7.75 -35.16
N GLY A 479 25.15 -6.65 -34.43
CA GLY A 479 26.03 -6.61 -33.26
C GLY A 479 25.58 -7.55 -32.15
N ASP A 480 24.30 -7.96 -32.10
CA ASP A 480 23.87 -8.97 -31.13
C ASP A 480 24.40 -10.35 -31.47
N VAL A 481 24.22 -10.77 -32.73
CA VAL A 481 24.68 -12.08 -33.18
C VAL A 481 26.20 -12.18 -32.99
N ILE A 482 26.94 -11.12 -33.34
CA ILE A 482 28.39 -11.08 -33.14
C ILE A 482 28.78 -11.10 -31.65
N ALA A 483 28.06 -10.38 -30.78
CA ALA A 483 28.33 -10.37 -29.34
C ALA A 483 27.99 -11.72 -28.68
N HIS A 484 26.90 -12.36 -29.11
CA HIS A 484 26.51 -13.72 -28.71
C HIS A 484 27.59 -14.73 -29.12
N GLU A 485 27.96 -14.78 -30.40
CA GLU A 485 29.00 -15.69 -30.89
C GLU A 485 30.34 -15.46 -30.16
N TYR A 486 30.76 -14.20 -29.96
CA TYR A 486 31.96 -13.89 -29.17
C TYR A 486 31.83 -14.39 -27.72
N GLY A 487 30.62 -14.39 -27.14
CA GLY A 487 30.31 -14.88 -25.81
C GLY A 487 30.45 -16.39 -25.63
N HIS A 488 30.23 -17.20 -26.68
CA HIS A 488 30.61 -18.61 -26.69
C HIS A 488 32.13 -18.77 -26.50
N GLY A 489 32.92 -17.91 -27.15
CA GLY A 489 34.37 -17.81 -26.97
C GLY A 489 34.78 -17.51 -25.54
N VAL A 490 34.26 -16.40 -25.00
CA VAL A 490 34.56 -15.95 -23.63
C VAL A 490 34.22 -17.02 -22.59
N SER A 491 33.02 -17.61 -22.69
CA SER A 491 32.57 -18.61 -21.73
C SER A 491 33.37 -19.91 -21.81
N ASN A 492 33.75 -20.38 -23.00
CA ASN A 492 34.62 -21.56 -23.15
C ASN A 492 36.08 -21.32 -22.72
N ARG A 493 36.59 -20.08 -22.77
CA ARG A 493 37.93 -19.73 -22.27
C ARG A 493 37.96 -19.53 -20.75
N LEU A 494 36.93 -18.89 -20.17
CA LEU A 494 36.91 -18.52 -18.76
C LEU A 494 36.37 -19.58 -17.80
N VAL A 495 35.44 -20.43 -18.22
CA VAL A 495 34.85 -21.45 -17.33
C VAL A 495 35.74 -22.69 -17.29
N PRO A 496 36.23 -23.15 -16.12
CA PRO A 496 37.11 -24.32 -16.03
C PRO A 496 36.41 -25.66 -16.33
N GLY A 497 36.17 -25.96 -17.60
CA GLY A 497 35.48 -27.17 -18.06
C GLY A 497 35.20 -27.15 -19.56
N THR A 498 34.22 -27.93 -20.02
CA THR A 498 33.76 -27.90 -21.42
C THR A 498 32.32 -27.39 -21.48
N ILE A 499 32.12 -26.21 -22.08
CA ILE A 499 30.79 -25.70 -22.44
C ILE A 499 30.45 -26.28 -23.81
N SER A 500 30.00 -27.53 -23.82
CA SER A 500 29.55 -28.21 -25.03
C SER A 500 28.16 -27.74 -25.47
N ASN A 501 27.89 -27.60 -26.76
CA ASN A 501 26.57 -27.31 -27.36
C ASN A 501 25.54 -28.46 -27.20
N ALA A 502 25.66 -29.27 -26.15
CA ALA A 502 24.74 -30.34 -25.79
C ALA A 502 23.44 -29.77 -25.19
N THR A 503 22.36 -30.54 -25.26
CA THR A 503 21.04 -30.22 -24.69
C THR A 503 20.97 -30.43 -23.16
N ASN A 504 22.01 -29.97 -22.46
CA ASN A 504 22.17 -30.07 -21.01
C ASN A 504 22.42 -28.68 -20.39
N GLN A 505 22.60 -28.63 -19.06
CA GLN A 505 22.81 -27.36 -18.35
C GLN A 505 24.09 -26.64 -18.79
N ALA A 506 25.17 -27.33 -19.13
CA ALA A 506 26.43 -26.70 -19.54
C ALA A 506 26.27 -25.96 -20.88
N GLY A 507 25.67 -26.60 -21.89
CA GLY A 507 25.34 -25.94 -23.15
C GLY A 507 24.35 -24.78 -22.96
N SER A 508 23.31 -25.00 -22.15
CA SER A 508 22.33 -23.96 -21.81
C SER A 508 22.99 -22.74 -21.14
N LEU A 509 23.99 -22.93 -20.28
CA LEU A 509 24.75 -21.84 -19.68
C LEU A 509 25.57 -21.06 -20.73
N GLY A 510 26.21 -21.76 -21.68
CA GLY A 510 26.92 -21.13 -22.80
C GLY A 510 26.02 -20.19 -23.60
N GLU A 511 24.85 -20.68 -24.01
CA GLU A 511 23.80 -19.89 -24.67
C GLU A 511 23.39 -18.67 -23.85
N GLY A 512 23.09 -18.86 -22.56
CA GLY A 512 22.59 -17.81 -21.68
C GLY A 512 23.64 -16.75 -21.31
N TRP A 513 24.91 -17.13 -21.20
CA TRP A 513 26.02 -16.19 -21.03
C TRP A 513 26.30 -15.40 -22.31
N SER A 514 26.08 -16.01 -23.47
CA SER A 514 26.29 -15.38 -24.78
C SER A 514 25.23 -14.31 -25.04
N ASP A 515 23.96 -14.59 -24.75
CA ASP A 515 22.90 -13.57 -24.73
C ASP A 515 23.15 -12.47 -23.68
N ALA A 516 23.66 -12.84 -22.50
CA ALA A 516 24.00 -11.85 -21.48
C ALA A 516 25.14 -10.92 -21.93
N ILE A 517 26.16 -11.44 -22.62
CA ILE A 517 27.23 -10.64 -23.24
C ILE A 517 26.64 -9.68 -24.30
N SER A 518 25.65 -10.14 -25.07
CA SER A 518 24.89 -9.31 -26.04
C SER A 518 24.19 -8.12 -25.37
N PHE A 519 23.23 -8.36 -24.49
CA PHE A 519 22.44 -7.28 -23.89
C PHE A 519 23.25 -6.43 -22.89
N LEU A 520 24.39 -6.91 -22.39
CA LEU A 520 25.33 -6.10 -21.61
C LEU A 520 26.20 -5.21 -22.50
N ARG A 521 26.49 -5.59 -23.75
CA ARG A 521 27.19 -4.73 -24.71
C ARG A 521 26.30 -3.59 -25.18
N TRP A 522 25.09 -3.92 -25.64
CA TRP A 522 24.20 -2.97 -26.33
C TRP A 522 23.21 -2.24 -25.41
N GLY A 523 22.89 -2.81 -24.25
CA GLY A 523 22.12 -2.13 -23.20
C GLY A 523 20.61 -2.14 -23.39
N ASP A 524 20.10 -3.00 -24.26
CA ASP A 524 18.69 -3.19 -24.64
C ASP A 524 18.06 -4.40 -23.90
N ALA A 525 16.98 -5.01 -24.38
CA ALA A 525 16.30 -6.14 -23.74
C ALA A 525 16.11 -7.37 -24.65
N THR A 526 16.54 -7.27 -25.91
CA THR A 526 16.26 -8.20 -26.99
C THR A 526 17.58 -8.84 -27.42
N VAL A 527 17.54 -9.76 -28.40
CA VAL A 527 18.72 -10.30 -29.08
C VAL A 527 18.33 -10.59 -30.52
N GLY A 528 18.97 -9.93 -31.49
CA GLY A 528 18.83 -10.22 -32.92
C GLY A 528 17.51 -9.77 -33.54
N GLU A 529 16.90 -8.69 -33.05
CA GLU A 529 15.74 -8.04 -33.67
C GLU A 529 15.97 -7.65 -35.13
N TYR A 530 17.20 -7.33 -35.53
CA TYR A 530 17.54 -6.94 -36.90
C TYR A 530 17.50 -8.13 -37.85
N VAL A 531 18.24 -9.22 -37.57
CA VAL A 531 18.17 -10.47 -38.37
C VAL A 531 16.80 -11.13 -38.38
N THR A 532 15.96 -10.87 -37.37
CA THR A 532 14.61 -11.44 -37.27
C THR A 532 13.48 -10.54 -37.74
N GLY A 533 13.71 -9.22 -37.86
CA GLY A 533 12.66 -8.22 -38.06
C GLY A 533 11.70 -8.08 -36.87
N ASN A 534 12.06 -8.56 -35.67
CA ASN A 534 11.17 -8.68 -34.52
C ASN A 534 11.68 -7.89 -33.30
N ALA A 535 11.40 -6.60 -33.24
CA ALA A 535 11.76 -5.71 -32.14
C ALA A 535 11.03 -5.99 -30.80
N THR A 536 10.20 -7.04 -30.69
CA THR A 536 9.48 -7.41 -29.45
C THR A 536 10.14 -8.57 -28.70
N ARG A 537 10.97 -9.38 -29.37
CA ARG A 537 11.67 -10.54 -28.76
C ARG A 537 12.86 -11.10 -29.56
N GLY A 538 13.14 -10.54 -30.73
CA GLY A 538 14.22 -10.96 -31.61
C GLY A 538 14.15 -12.44 -31.99
N ILE A 539 15.24 -13.16 -31.71
CA ILE A 539 15.38 -14.59 -31.97
C ILE A 539 14.82 -15.48 -30.86
N ARG A 540 14.67 -14.96 -29.63
CA ARG A 540 14.30 -15.72 -28.43
C ARG A 540 12.77 -15.82 -28.25
N ASN A 541 12.29 -16.53 -27.23
CA ASN A 541 10.85 -16.71 -27.01
C ASN A 541 10.19 -15.42 -26.46
N PHE A 542 10.92 -14.64 -25.66
CA PHE A 542 10.53 -13.36 -25.06
C PHE A 542 11.76 -12.43 -24.97
N ALA A 543 11.54 -11.11 -24.87
CA ALA A 543 12.58 -10.18 -24.41
C ALA A 543 12.91 -10.40 -22.91
N TYR A 544 14.11 -10.01 -22.48
CA TYR A 544 14.69 -10.38 -21.19
C TYR A 544 14.18 -9.61 -19.98
N ASP A 545 13.64 -8.42 -20.20
CA ASP A 545 12.94 -7.60 -19.20
C ASP A 545 11.60 -8.22 -18.78
N VAL A 546 10.82 -8.73 -19.75
CA VAL A 546 9.50 -9.37 -19.54
C VAL A 546 9.56 -10.90 -19.49
N HIS A 547 10.75 -11.50 -19.46
CA HIS A 547 10.91 -12.95 -19.60
C HIS A 547 10.26 -13.73 -18.45
N PRO A 548 9.29 -14.64 -18.71
CA PRO A 548 8.47 -15.25 -17.65
C PRO A 548 9.05 -16.53 -17.05
N TRP A 549 10.11 -17.12 -17.63
CA TRP A 549 10.63 -18.41 -17.16
C TRP A 549 11.50 -18.30 -15.90
N LEU A 550 11.32 -19.30 -15.05
CA LEU A 550 12.02 -19.59 -13.80
C LEU A 550 12.85 -20.87 -13.95
N TYR A 551 13.68 -21.21 -12.97
CA TYR A 551 14.54 -22.40 -13.00
C TYR A 551 13.77 -23.71 -13.27
N GLY A 552 12.59 -23.86 -12.66
CA GLY A 552 11.69 -25.00 -12.86
C GLY A 552 11.05 -25.11 -14.25
N ASN A 553 11.20 -24.11 -15.13
CA ASN A 553 10.79 -24.21 -16.53
C ASN A 553 11.87 -24.83 -17.44
N TYR A 554 13.01 -25.26 -16.88
CA TYR A 554 14.05 -26.03 -17.55
C TYR A 554 13.47 -27.35 -18.09
N SER A 555 13.51 -27.53 -19.41
CA SER A 555 12.95 -28.71 -20.06
C SER A 555 14.04 -29.68 -20.50
N THR A 556 13.88 -30.95 -20.15
CA THR A 556 14.77 -32.05 -20.60
C THR A 556 14.43 -32.55 -22.01
N ALA A 557 13.28 -32.13 -22.56
CA ALA A 557 12.79 -32.54 -23.88
C ALA A 557 13.14 -31.54 -25.00
N VAL A 558 14.24 -30.78 -24.84
CA VAL A 558 14.69 -29.81 -25.84
C VAL A 558 15.64 -30.44 -26.86
N THR A 559 15.50 -30.05 -28.12
CA THR A 559 16.38 -30.43 -29.23
C THR A 559 17.60 -29.51 -29.38
N SER A 560 17.66 -28.41 -28.61
CA SER A 560 18.71 -27.39 -28.68
C SER A 560 18.82 -26.65 -27.33
N PRO A 561 20.02 -26.27 -26.87
CA PRO A 561 20.21 -25.66 -25.56
C PRO A 561 19.60 -24.25 -25.42
N HIS A 562 19.50 -23.46 -26.50
CA HIS A 562 19.00 -22.08 -26.51
C HIS A 562 17.82 -21.83 -25.55
N ARG A 563 16.74 -22.64 -25.65
CA ARG A 563 15.50 -22.48 -24.86
C ARG A 563 15.75 -22.49 -23.34
N ASN A 564 16.67 -23.33 -22.88
CA ASN A 564 17.00 -23.40 -21.46
C ASN A 564 18.05 -22.33 -21.10
N GLY A 565 18.88 -21.88 -22.05
CA GLY A 565 19.79 -20.75 -21.86
C GLY A 565 19.10 -19.41 -21.64
N GLU A 566 17.93 -19.20 -22.26
CA GLU A 566 17.05 -18.05 -21.97
C GLU A 566 16.75 -17.91 -20.46
N ILE A 567 16.67 -19.02 -19.71
CA ILE A 567 16.44 -19.00 -18.25
C ILE A 567 17.64 -18.37 -17.52
N TRP A 568 18.87 -18.67 -17.96
CA TRP A 568 20.09 -18.12 -17.37
C TRP A 568 20.34 -16.67 -17.79
N ALA A 569 20.17 -16.35 -19.08
CA ALA A 569 20.20 -14.98 -19.59
C ALA A 569 19.20 -14.08 -18.84
N ALA A 570 17.98 -14.56 -18.61
CA ALA A 570 16.97 -13.84 -17.83
C ALA A 570 17.39 -13.62 -16.35
N MET A 571 18.16 -14.53 -15.75
CA MET A 571 18.76 -14.32 -14.42
C MET A 571 19.83 -13.22 -14.46
N MET A 572 20.74 -13.27 -15.44
CA MET A 572 21.75 -12.21 -15.63
C MET A 572 21.10 -10.84 -15.89
N TYR A 573 19.95 -10.81 -16.58
CA TYR A 573 19.18 -9.58 -16.81
C TYR A 573 18.59 -9.00 -15.50
N GLN A 574 18.11 -9.86 -14.59
CA GLN A 574 17.67 -9.40 -13.27
C GLN A 574 18.82 -8.83 -12.42
N ILE A 575 20.01 -9.40 -12.54
CA ILE A 575 21.24 -8.84 -11.92
C ILE A 575 21.56 -7.48 -12.55
N ARG A 576 21.46 -7.35 -13.88
CA ARG A 576 21.66 -6.09 -14.62
C ARG A 576 20.68 -4.99 -14.18
N ILE A 577 19.41 -5.31 -13.96
CA ILE A 577 18.41 -4.33 -13.49
C ILE A 577 18.83 -3.71 -12.15
N ARG A 578 19.38 -4.51 -11.22
CA ARG A 578 19.72 -4.07 -9.85
C ARG A 578 21.10 -3.44 -9.74
N LEU A 579 22.09 -3.94 -10.47
CA LEU A 579 23.51 -3.56 -10.33
C LEU A 579 24.03 -2.68 -11.47
N GLY A 580 23.29 -2.56 -12.56
CA GLY A 580 23.72 -1.92 -13.80
C GLY A 580 24.73 -2.76 -14.60
N ILE A 581 24.87 -2.42 -15.88
CA ILE A 581 25.67 -3.17 -16.86
C ILE A 581 27.09 -3.45 -16.36
N ALA A 582 27.85 -2.42 -15.99
CA ALA A 582 29.28 -2.56 -15.69
C ALA A 582 29.58 -3.47 -14.48
N ALA A 583 28.72 -3.47 -13.47
CA ALA A 583 28.87 -4.38 -12.32
C ALA A 583 28.51 -5.81 -12.71
N THR A 584 27.43 -6.01 -13.47
CA THR A 584 27.00 -7.32 -13.96
C THR A 584 28.02 -7.94 -14.90
N THR A 585 28.59 -7.20 -15.86
CA THR A 585 29.62 -7.71 -16.76
C THR A 585 30.83 -8.21 -15.97
N ARG A 586 31.34 -7.43 -15.00
CA ARG A 586 32.48 -7.87 -14.18
C ARG A 586 32.15 -9.12 -13.36
N LEU A 587 31.05 -9.10 -12.61
CA LEU A 587 30.62 -10.24 -11.79
C LEU A 587 30.33 -11.51 -12.61
N MET A 588 29.85 -11.36 -13.84
CA MET A 588 29.61 -12.48 -14.76
C MET A 588 30.93 -13.11 -15.22
N LEU A 589 31.91 -12.31 -15.66
CA LEU A 589 33.22 -12.83 -16.12
C LEU A 589 34.04 -13.39 -14.95
N ASP A 590 34.04 -12.74 -13.79
CA ASP A 590 34.70 -13.25 -12.59
C ASP A 590 33.96 -14.48 -12.02
N GLY A 591 32.63 -14.53 -12.16
CA GLY A 591 31.82 -15.69 -11.82
C GLY A 591 32.07 -16.90 -12.73
N MET A 592 32.32 -16.70 -14.03
CA MET A 592 32.79 -17.75 -14.94
C MET A 592 34.10 -18.35 -14.43
N ARG A 593 35.09 -17.51 -14.11
CA ARG A 593 36.41 -17.93 -13.56
C ARG A 593 36.28 -18.67 -12.23
N ALA A 594 35.35 -18.25 -11.38
CA ALA A 594 35.07 -18.83 -10.07
C ALA A 594 34.13 -20.06 -10.10
N THR A 595 33.56 -20.40 -11.26
CA THR A 595 32.66 -21.56 -11.41
C THR A 595 33.45 -22.86 -11.22
N ALA A 596 32.96 -23.73 -10.33
CA ALA A 596 33.69 -24.93 -9.93
C ALA A 596 33.82 -25.96 -11.06
N ASN A 597 35.03 -26.51 -11.23
CA ASN A 597 35.33 -27.49 -12.28
C ASN A 597 34.63 -28.83 -12.03
N GLY A 598 33.87 -29.27 -13.03
CA GLY A 598 33.37 -30.62 -13.17
C GLY A 598 33.18 -30.97 -14.66
N PRO A 599 33.00 -32.26 -15.01
CA PRO A 599 32.90 -32.67 -16.42
C PRO A 599 31.69 -32.09 -17.17
N ASN A 600 30.70 -31.53 -16.45
CA ASN A 600 29.64 -30.66 -16.99
C ASN A 600 29.21 -29.69 -15.88
N VAL A 601 29.11 -28.40 -16.20
CA VAL A 601 28.68 -27.32 -15.29
C VAL A 601 27.15 -27.23 -15.20
N ARG A 602 26.62 -26.82 -14.05
CA ARG A 602 25.19 -26.63 -13.74
C ARG A 602 24.88 -25.19 -13.38
N PHE A 603 23.59 -24.81 -13.44
CA PHE A 603 23.14 -23.45 -13.09
C PHE A 603 23.50 -23.07 -11.65
N ILE A 604 23.46 -24.03 -10.72
CA ILE A 604 23.89 -23.84 -9.33
C ILE A 604 25.39 -23.55 -9.25
N ASP A 605 26.23 -24.33 -9.95
CA ASP A 605 27.68 -24.15 -9.95
C ASP A 605 28.07 -22.75 -10.49
N ALA A 606 27.37 -22.29 -11.53
CA ALA A 606 27.55 -20.96 -12.14
C ALA A 606 27.04 -19.82 -11.24
N ARG A 607 25.90 -20.01 -10.56
CA ARG A 607 25.38 -19.09 -9.54
C ARG A 607 26.37 -18.92 -8.40
N ASP A 608 26.85 -20.03 -7.86
CA ASP A 608 27.75 -20.05 -6.72
C ASP A 608 29.13 -19.47 -7.10
N GLY A 609 29.57 -19.61 -8.36
CA GLY A 609 30.70 -18.88 -8.92
C GLY A 609 30.52 -17.35 -8.90
N ILE A 610 29.38 -16.83 -9.38
CA ILE A 610 29.08 -15.38 -9.34
C ILE A 610 29.01 -14.86 -7.90
N ILE A 611 28.44 -15.63 -6.97
CA ILE A 611 28.39 -15.28 -5.54
C ILE A 611 29.80 -15.30 -4.93
N ALA A 612 30.64 -16.28 -5.29
CA ALA A 612 32.04 -16.34 -4.86
C ALA A 612 32.87 -15.15 -5.39
N ALA A 613 32.58 -14.66 -6.60
CA ALA A 613 33.23 -13.47 -7.16
C ALA A 613 32.88 -12.17 -6.39
N ASP A 614 31.62 -11.97 -6.00
CA ASP A 614 31.27 -10.85 -5.12
C ASP A 614 31.87 -11.02 -3.71
N GLN A 615 31.86 -12.23 -3.14
CA GLN A 615 32.52 -12.52 -1.86
C GLN A 615 34.03 -12.21 -1.89
N ALA A 616 34.74 -12.62 -2.95
CA ALA A 616 36.17 -12.34 -3.14
C ALA A 616 36.46 -10.83 -3.30
N SER A 617 35.47 -10.04 -3.75
CA SER A 617 35.54 -8.58 -3.85
C SER A 617 34.86 -7.83 -2.68
N GLY A 618 34.61 -8.53 -1.56
CA GLY A 618 34.15 -7.93 -0.30
C GLY A 618 32.67 -8.14 0.05
N ALA A 619 31.97 -9.04 -0.65
CA ALA A 619 30.56 -9.41 -0.46
C ALA A 619 29.55 -8.25 -0.57
N THR A 620 29.93 -7.16 -1.24
CA THR A 620 29.18 -5.88 -1.24
C THR A 620 27.83 -5.92 -1.96
N ARG A 621 27.50 -7.00 -2.67
CA ARG A 621 26.26 -7.16 -3.47
C ARG A 621 25.55 -8.48 -3.21
N ARG A 622 25.93 -9.20 -2.14
CA ARG A 622 25.37 -10.50 -1.71
C ARG A 622 23.85 -10.56 -1.81
N CYS A 623 23.14 -9.59 -1.21
CA CYS A 623 21.68 -9.62 -1.15
C CYS A 623 20.97 -9.32 -2.48
N PRO A 624 21.30 -8.24 -3.23
CA PRO A 624 20.72 -8.03 -4.56
C PRO A 624 21.03 -9.18 -5.54
N LEU A 625 22.19 -9.84 -5.42
CA LEU A 625 22.50 -11.06 -6.19
C LEU A 625 21.58 -12.22 -5.80
N TRP A 626 21.48 -12.54 -4.51
CA TRP A 626 20.59 -13.62 -4.05
C TRP A 626 19.13 -13.36 -4.40
N ALA A 627 18.67 -12.10 -4.33
CA ALA A 627 17.33 -11.70 -4.72
C ALA A 627 17.08 -11.86 -6.24
N SER A 628 18.05 -11.61 -7.12
CA SER A 628 17.92 -11.93 -8.55
C SER A 628 17.75 -13.44 -8.80
N PHE A 629 18.50 -14.26 -8.10
CA PHE A 629 18.46 -15.72 -8.29
C PHE A 629 17.22 -16.35 -7.65
N SER A 630 16.85 -15.93 -6.43
CA SER A 630 15.68 -16.45 -5.72
C SER A 630 14.38 -16.07 -6.42
N LEU A 631 14.24 -14.83 -6.90
CA LEU A 631 13.12 -14.38 -7.73
C LEU A 631 12.90 -15.25 -8.98
N ARG A 632 13.98 -15.79 -9.57
CA ARG A 632 13.91 -16.71 -10.71
C ARG A 632 13.97 -18.21 -10.33
N GLY A 633 13.74 -18.55 -9.06
CA GLY A 633 13.63 -19.93 -8.59
C GLY A 633 14.96 -20.67 -8.36
N LEU A 634 16.09 -19.96 -8.30
CA LEU A 634 17.42 -20.51 -8.05
C LEU A 634 17.97 -20.06 -6.66
N GLY A 635 17.10 -19.96 -5.67
CA GLY A 635 17.39 -19.59 -4.28
C GLY A 635 18.29 -20.57 -3.51
N THR A 636 18.52 -20.28 -2.22
CA THR A 636 19.52 -20.99 -1.39
C THR A 636 19.25 -22.49 -1.27
N GLY A 637 17.98 -22.91 -1.27
CA GLY A 637 17.54 -24.31 -1.26
C GLY A 637 17.38 -24.96 -2.64
N ALA A 638 17.71 -24.28 -3.75
CA ALA A 638 17.65 -24.89 -5.07
C ALA A 638 18.59 -26.09 -5.18
N ILE A 639 18.07 -27.21 -5.66
CA ILE A 639 18.80 -28.45 -5.91
C ILE A 639 18.79 -28.78 -7.40
N SER A 640 19.88 -29.35 -7.91
CA SER A 640 19.93 -29.87 -9.27
C SER A 640 20.03 -31.39 -9.28
N ALA A 641 18.93 -32.04 -9.66
CA ALA A 641 18.79 -33.49 -9.70
C ALA A 641 19.57 -34.17 -10.84
N GLY A 642 20.33 -33.41 -11.63
CA GLY A 642 21.21 -33.92 -12.69
C GLY A 642 21.17 -33.07 -13.96
N LEU A 643 22.11 -33.38 -14.88
CA LEU A 643 22.30 -32.65 -16.15
C LEU A 643 21.11 -32.74 -17.11
N HIS A 644 20.35 -33.84 -17.02
CA HIS A 644 19.15 -34.13 -17.80
C HIS A 644 17.93 -34.41 -16.89
N ALA A 645 17.86 -33.75 -15.74
CA ALA A 645 16.70 -33.81 -14.85
C ALA A 645 15.80 -32.57 -15.02
N SER A 646 14.54 -32.69 -14.62
CA SER A 646 13.73 -31.50 -14.29
C SER A 646 14.32 -30.82 -13.06
N GLN A 647 14.21 -29.49 -13.02
CA GLN A 647 14.65 -28.68 -11.89
C GLN A 647 13.42 -28.18 -11.13
N SER A 648 13.58 -27.78 -9.87
CA SER A 648 12.52 -27.28 -8.99
C SER A 648 12.83 -25.86 -8.55
N ASN A 649 11.85 -24.97 -8.60
CA ASN A 649 12.00 -23.62 -8.08
C ASN A 649 12.25 -23.65 -6.57
N ASN A 650 13.20 -22.85 -6.12
CA ASN A 650 13.34 -22.44 -4.73
C ASN A 650 13.48 -20.92 -4.69
N PHE A 651 12.69 -20.25 -3.85
CA PHE A 651 12.62 -18.79 -3.77
C PHE A 651 13.31 -18.25 -2.50
N ASP A 652 14.04 -19.10 -1.79
CA ASP A 652 14.66 -18.74 -0.51
C ASP A 652 15.89 -17.85 -0.74
N ALA A 653 16.03 -16.80 0.07
CA ALA A 653 17.24 -16.00 0.16
C ALA A 653 17.96 -16.28 1.51
N PRO A 654 19.23 -15.88 1.67
CA PRO A 654 19.90 -15.98 2.97
C PRO A 654 19.14 -15.17 4.04
N ALA A 655 19.01 -15.71 5.25
CA ALA A 655 18.28 -15.06 6.35
C ALA A 655 18.91 -13.72 6.80
N ASP A 656 20.19 -13.49 6.50
CA ASP A 656 20.84 -12.19 6.72
C ASP A 656 20.48 -11.13 5.65
N CYS A 657 19.84 -11.54 4.55
CA CYS A 657 19.36 -10.64 3.49
C CYS A 657 17.85 -10.38 3.53
N LEU A 658 17.05 -11.25 4.15
CA LEU A 658 15.61 -11.04 4.34
C LEU A 658 15.36 -9.90 5.36
N PRO A 659 14.32 -9.06 5.18
CA PRO A 659 13.87 -8.17 6.24
C PRO A 659 13.23 -8.99 7.39
N SER A 660 13.07 -8.36 8.55
CA SER A 660 12.30 -8.89 9.67
C SER A 660 11.00 -8.09 9.80
N ALA A 661 9.87 -8.74 9.54
CA ALA A 661 8.55 -8.18 9.81
C ALA A 661 8.27 -8.20 11.33
N ASP A 662 7.84 -7.08 11.87
CA ASP A 662 7.33 -6.93 13.23
C ASP A 662 6.07 -6.07 13.16
N ALA A 663 4.93 -6.64 13.52
CA ALA A 663 3.61 -6.01 13.49
C ALA A 663 3.23 -5.35 14.84
N GLY A 664 4.13 -5.36 15.82
CA GLY A 664 3.93 -4.77 17.15
C GLY A 664 2.99 -5.60 18.03
N GLY A 665 2.23 -4.91 18.88
CA GLY A 665 1.25 -5.50 19.78
C GLY A 665 1.84 -6.22 21.01
N PRO A 666 1.09 -7.15 21.63
CA PRO A 666 -0.30 -7.52 21.29
C PRO A 666 -1.26 -6.33 21.44
N TYR A 667 -2.29 -6.29 20.62
CA TYR A 667 -3.28 -5.21 20.61
C TYR A 667 -4.55 -5.62 21.35
N SER A 668 -5.17 -4.68 22.05
CA SER A 668 -6.52 -4.84 22.56
C SER A 668 -7.26 -3.51 22.56
N THR A 669 -8.55 -3.55 22.26
CA THR A 669 -9.44 -2.40 22.14
C THR A 669 -10.85 -2.83 22.54
N PRO A 670 -11.69 -1.97 23.16
CA PRO A 670 -13.11 -2.26 23.22
C PRO A 670 -13.72 -2.23 21.82
N GLU A 671 -14.83 -2.94 21.65
CA GLU A 671 -15.68 -2.80 20.47
C GLU A 671 -16.22 -1.36 20.29
N GLY A 672 -16.73 -1.07 19.08
CA GLY A 672 -16.97 0.30 18.60
C GLY A 672 -15.69 1.10 18.30
N THR A 673 -14.56 0.75 18.92
CA THR A 673 -13.34 1.58 18.99
C THR A 673 -12.21 1.03 18.12
N ASP A 674 -11.95 1.69 16.99
CA ASP A 674 -10.84 1.37 16.07
C ASP A 674 -9.48 1.41 16.79
N THR A 675 -8.54 0.57 16.36
CA THR A 675 -7.17 0.55 16.93
C THR A 675 -6.10 0.62 15.84
N SER A 676 -5.06 1.41 16.07
CA SER A 676 -4.01 1.67 15.06
C SER A 676 -2.81 0.76 15.29
N LEU A 677 -2.56 -0.11 14.33
CA LEU A 677 -1.47 -1.09 14.30
C LEU A 677 -0.17 -0.42 13.85
N SER A 678 0.98 -0.97 14.21
CA SER A 678 2.28 -0.37 13.86
C SER A 678 3.36 -1.38 13.53
N ALA A 679 3.85 -1.31 12.29
CA ALA A 679 4.98 -2.06 11.77
C ALA A 679 6.34 -1.39 12.07
N ALA A 680 6.39 -0.35 12.92
CA ALA A 680 7.55 0.53 13.08
C ALA A 680 8.80 -0.13 13.69
N ALA A 681 8.67 -1.35 14.24
CA ALA A 681 9.77 -2.17 14.72
C ALA A 681 10.38 -3.10 13.63
N SER A 682 9.75 -3.19 12.45
CA SER A 682 10.28 -3.96 11.31
C SER A 682 11.62 -3.40 10.84
N VAL A 683 12.56 -4.29 10.49
CA VAL A 683 13.94 -3.90 10.10
C VAL A 683 14.41 -4.60 8.83
N SER A 684 15.27 -3.92 8.07
CA SER A 684 16.04 -4.50 6.98
C SER A 684 16.89 -5.69 7.42
N GLY A 685 17.32 -6.52 6.46
CA GLY A 685 18.22 -7.64 6.73
C GLY A 685 19.55 -7.21 7.37
N SER A 686 20.13 -8.12 8.15
CA SER A 686 21.32 -7.85 8.97
C SER A 686 22.65 -7.79 8.19
N HIS A 687 22.66 -8.18 6.92
CA HIS A 687 23.83 -8.05 6.05
C HIS A 687 24.01 -6.61 5.56
N ALA A 688 25.25 -6.14 5.43
CA ALA A 688 25.59 -4.77 5.03
C ALA A 688 25.21 -4.40 3.57
N SER A 689 24.55 -5.30 2.84
CA SER A 689 24.01 -5.08 1.49
C SER A 689 22.50 -5.39 1.38
N ALA A 690 21.82 -5.65 2.50
CA ALA A 690 20.37 -5.86 2.52
C ALA A 690 19.63 -4.56 2.15
N GLY A 691 18.42 -4.68 1.61
CA GLY A 691 17.68 -3.52 1.12
C GLY A 691 17.00 -2.74 2.25
N ALA A 692 16.81 -1.44 2.06
CA ALA A 692 15.83 -0.67 2.83
C ALA A 692 14.42 -1.26 2.63
N ILE A 693 13.58 -1.31 3.68
CA ILE A 693 12.16 -1.66 3.51
C ILE A 693 11.46 -0.58 2.69
N VAL A 694 10.74 -0.97 1.64
CA VAL A 694 10.02 -0.06 0.72
C VAL A 694 8.51 -0.30 0.68
N SER A 695 8.02 -1.50 1.02
CA SER A 695 6.58 -1.75 1.23
C SER A 695 6.30 -2.31 2.62
N TYR A 696 5.12 -1.95 3.11
CA TYR A 696 4.44 -2.51 4.25
C TYR A 696 3.01 -2.75 3.78
N GLU A 697 2.54 -3.98 3.86
CA GLU A 697 1.31 -4.47 3.26
C GLU A 697 0.61 -5.32 4.33
N TRP A 698 -0.66 -5.03 4.63
CA TRP A 698 -1.39 -5.66 5.73
C TRP A 698 -2.52 -6.56 5.23
N ASP A 699 -2.76 -7.61 6.00
CA ASP A 699 -3.78 -8.66 5.85
C ASP A 699 -4.66 -8.55 7.10
N LEU A 700 -5.71 -7.74 7.05
CA LEU A 700 -6.52 -7.35 8.23
C LEU A 700 -7.68 -8.33 8.50
N ASP A 701 -8.13 -9.09 7.50
CA ASP A 701 -9.19 -10.09 7.62
C ASP A 701 -8.72 -11.56 7.70
N ASN A 702 -7.41 -11.82 7.47
CA ASN A 702 -6.78 -13.14 7.49
C ASN A 702 -7.28 -14.07 6.34
N ASP A 703 -7.59 -13.54 5.15
CA ASP A 703 -7.75 -14.38 3.94
C ASP A 703 -6.41 -14.83 3.32
N GLY A 704 -5.30 -14.17 3.68
CA GLY A 704 -3.94 -14.47 3.22
C GLY A 704 -3.44 -13.62 2.05
N GLN A 705 -4.27 -12.69 1.55
CA GLN A 705 -3.88 -11.57 0.70
C GLN A 705 -3.47 -10.38 1.59
N TYR A 706 -2.70 -9.44 1.04
CA TYR A 706 -2.09 -8.36 1.82
C TYR A 706 -2.36 -7.03 1.08
N ASP A 707 -3.63 -6.71 0.90
CA ASP A 707 -4.10 -5.54 0.14
C ASP A 707 -5.14 -4.67 0.89
N ASP A 708 -5.49 -5.00 2.13
CA ASP A 708 -6.40 -4.20 2.98
C ASP A 708 -5.84 -2.81 3.32
N ALA A 709 -4.56 -2.75 3.72
CA ALA A 709 -3.90 -1.52 4.11
C ALA A 709 -2.41 -1.53 3.77
N THR A 710 -1.82 -0.33 3.64
CA THR A 710 -0.39 -0.16 3.33
C THR A 710 0.25 0.93 4.16
N GLY A 711 1.54 0.76 4.47
CA GLY A 711 2.35 1.69 5.26
C GLY A 711 2.68 1.21 6.67
N ILE A 712 3.48 2.00 7.38
CA ILE A 712 4.03 1.67 8.71
C ILE A 712 2.92 1.58 9.78
N THR A 713 1.76 2.19 9.54
CA THR A 713 0.58 2.14 10.41
C THR A 713 -0.66 1.77 9.59
N ALA A 714 -1.53 0.96 10.15
CA ALA A 714 -2.83 0.58 9.57
C ALA A 714 -3.90 0.60 10.65
N ASP A 715 -5.11 1.08 10.32
CA ASP A 715 -6.20 1.20 11.28
C ASP A 715 -7.12 -0.03 11.18
N PHE A 716 -7.17 -0.81 12.25
CA PHE A 716 -8.02 -1.98 12.37
C PHE A 716 -9.44 -1.56 12.81
N THR A 717 -10.42 -1.81 11.93
CA THR A 717 -11.80 -1.33 12.05
C THR A 717 -12.85 -2.45 12.16
N ALA A 718 -12.42 -3.72 12.15
CA ALA A 718 -13.27 -4.89 12.41
C ALA A 718 -13.52 -5.05 13.92
N VAL A 719 -14.15 -4.04 14.51
CA VAL A 719 -14.35 -3.86 15.97
C VAL A 719 -15.83 -3.85 16.37
N GLY A 720 -16.70 -4.40 15.52
CA GLY A 720 -18.15 -4.48 15.77
C GLY A 720 -18.62 -5.82 16.35
N GLN A 721 -17.69 -6.64 16.84
CA GLN A 721 -17.93 -7.92 17.51
C GLN A 721 -16.73 -8.24 18.42
N ASP A 722 -17.00 -8.84 19.58
CA ASP A 722 -16.03 -9.39 20.53
C ASP A 722 -15.16 -10.51 19.92
N GLY A 723 -13.88 -10.61 20.34
CA GLY A 723 -13.05 -11.75 19.98
C GLY A 723 -11.55 -11.47 19.78
N SER A 724 -10.87 -12.40 19.11
CA SER A 724 -9.43 -12.36 18.82
C SER A 724 -9.20 -12.53 17.32
N PHE A 725 -9.00 -11.42 16.63
CA PHE A 725 -8.73 -11.37 15.19
C PHE A 725 -7.24 -11.50 14.94
N THR A 726 -6.85 -12.36 13.99
CA THR A 726 -5.46 -12.45 13.52
C THR A 726 -5.26 -11.40 12.43
N VAL A 727 -4.17 -10.66 12.48
CA VAL A 727 -3.77 -9.70 11.44
C VAL A 727 -2.38 -10.06 10.94
N GLY A 728 -2.21 -10.18 9.63
CA GLY A 728 -0.93 -10.37 8.97
C GLY A 728 -0.27 -9.06 8.55
N LEU A 729 1.06 -9.07 8.50
CA LEU A 729 1.90 -8.02 7.93
C LEU A 729 2.94 -8.65 7.01
N ARG A 730 3.04 -8.15 5.78
CA ARG A 730 4.15 -8.37 4.85
C ARG A 730 4.99 -7.10 4.76
N VAL A 731 6.30 -7.22 4.89
CA VAL A 731 7.25 -6.15 4.56
C VAL A 731 8.14 -6.61 3.42
N THR A 732 8.45 -5.71 2.49
CA THR A 732 9.32 -6.00 1.33
C THR A 732 10.43 -4.97 1.19
N ASP A 733 11.66 -5.41 0.94
CA ASP A 733 12.82 -4.55 0.73
C ASP A 733 12.97 -4.04 -0.72
N GLU A 734 13.87 -3.08 -0.95
CA GLU A 734 14.16 -2.52 -2.29
C GLU A 734 14.68 -3.58 -3.29
N TRP A 735 15.05 -4.76 -2.81
CA TRP A 735 15.43 -5.92 -3.61
C TRP A 735 14.27 -6.89 -3.87
N GLY A 736 13.05 -6.61 -3.40
CA GLY A 736 11.90 -7.49 -3.55
C GLY A 736 11.98 -8.75 -2.67
N LEU A 737 12.84 -8.77 -1.66
CA LEU A 737 12.83 -9.79 -0.62
C LEU A 737 11.81 -9.41 0.44
N SER A 738 10.91 -10.33 0.77
CA SER A 738 9.85 -10.09 1.74
C SER A 738 9.91 -11.05 2.92
N ALA A 739 9.30 -10.62 4.03
CA ALA A 739 9.02 -11.44 5.19
C ALA A 739 7.60 -11.15 5.68
N THR A 740 6.96 -12.16 6.27
CA THR A 740 5.64 -12.03 6.89
C THR A 740 5.69 -12.33 8.38
N THR A 741 4.77 -11.72 9.11
CA THR A 741 4.49 -12.01 10.52
C THR A 741 2.99 -11.82 10.77
N SER A 742 2.48 -12.23 11.93
CA SER A 742 1.11 -11.94 12.35
C SER A 742 1.02 -11.58 13.83
N VAL A 743 -0.02 -10.84 14.18
CA VAL A 743 -0.34 -10.36 15.52
C VAL A 743 -1.84 -10.53 15.77
N ASN A 744 -2.23 -10.73 17.03
CA ASN A 744 -3.64 -10.76 17.40
C ASN A 744 -4.10 -9.39 17.87
N VAL A 745 -5.29 -8.99 17.42
CA VAL A 745 -6.08 -7.88 17.97
C VAL A 745 -7.23 -8.47 18.79
N THR A 746 -7.22 -8.23 20.10
CA THR A 746 -8.29 -8.67 21.00
C THR A 746 -9.32 -7.56 21.18
N VAL A 747 -10.44 -7.67 20.49
CA VAL A 747 -11.61 -6.81 20.69
C VAL A 747 -12.36 -7.30 21.94
N THR A 748 -12.62 -6.41 22.89
CA THR A 748 -13.31 -6.75 24.14
C THR A 748 -14.72 -6.19 24.16
N ASN A 749 -15.70 -7.06 24.38
CA ASN A 749 -17.11 -6.76 24.62
C ASN A 749 -17.34 -5.54 25.52
N VAL A 750 -18.29 -4.69 25.15
CA VAL A 750 -18.86 -3.60 25.93
C VAL A 750 -20.30 -3.97 26.25
N LEU A 751 -20.83 -3.54 27.40
CA LEU A 751 -22.19 -3.91 27.78
C LEU A 751 -23.23 -2.95 27.14
N PRO A 752 -24.39 -3.45 26.68
CA PRO A 752 -25.45 -2.63 26.11
C PRO A 752 -25.96 -1.60 27.11
N THR A 753 -26.37 -0.45 26.60
CA THR A 753 -27.11 0.56 27.37
C THR A 753 -28.60 0.45 27.04
N VAL A 754 -29.44 0.35 28.08
CA VAL A 754 -30.90 0.42 27.99
C VAL A 754 -31.34 1.80 28.49
N ASN A 755 -32.31 2.42 27.83
CA ASN A 755 -32.98 3.64 28.28
C ASN A 755 -34.48 3.55 27.97
N ILE A 756 -35.32 3.54 29.00
CA ILE A 756 -36.78 3.60 28.88
C ILE A 756 -37.25 5.07 28.97
N ASP A 757 -38.20 5.47 28.12
CA ASP A 757 -38.86 6.77 28.23
C ASP A 757 -39.77 6.83 29.47
N ALA A 758 -39.92 8.01 30.05
CA ALA A 758 -40.78 8.21 31.22
C ALA A 758 -42.25 7.89 30.90
N ILE A 759 -42.78 6.85 31.54
CA ILE A 759 -44.16 6.41 31.43
C ILE A 759 -45.09 7.47 32.07
N ALA A 760 -46.22 7.76 31.42
CA ALA A 760 -47.21 8.68 31.94
C ALA A 760 -48.24 7.94 32.81
N PRO A 761 -48.71 8.52 33.94
CA PRO A 761 -49.78 7.93 34.72
C PRO A 761 -51.07 7.77 33.91
N ILE A 762 -51.84 6.74 34.25
CA ILE A 762 -53.15 6.42 33.67
C ILE A 762 -54.11 6.03 34.80
N ASP A 763 -55.41 6.12 34.52
CA ASP A 763 -56.41 5.41 35.32
C ASP A 763 -56.44 3.94 34.87
N GLU A 764 -56.97 3.04 35.69
CA GLU A 764 -57.14 1.62 35.34
C GLU A 764 -58.01 1.40 34.10
N LEU A 765 -57.94 0.19 33.53
CA LEU A 765 -58.40 -0.13 32.17
C LEU A 765 -57.70 0.73 31.07
N GLY A 766 -56.88 1.70 31.45
CA GLY A 766 -56.10 2.57 30.57
C GLY A 766 -55.02 1.81 29.79
N THR A 767 -54.68 2.36 28.62
CA THR A 767 -53.61 1.83 27.77
C THR A 767 -52.44 2.79 27.72
N VAL A 768 -51.29 2.37 28.24
CA VAL A 768 -50.04 3.13 28.19
C VAL A 768 -49.17 2.68 27.01
N THR A 769 -48.25 3.55 26.58
CA THR A 769 -47.24 3.23 25.56
C THR A 769 -45.86 3.35 26.18
N VAL A 770 -45.11 2.26 26.16
CA VAL A 770 -43.73 2.16 26.69
C VAL A 770 -42.78 2.21 25.50
N SER A 771 -41.97 3.27 25.42
CA SER A 771 -40.98 3.49 24.36
C SER A 771 -39.58 3.67 24.93
N GLY A 772 -38.59 3.64 24.05
CA GLY A 772 -37.19 3.87 24.42
C GLY A 772 -36.22 3.27 23.41
N THR A 773 -34.96 3.19 23.82
CA THR A 773 -33.85 2.71 23.00
C THR A 773 -32.92 1.78 23.78
N ILE A 774 -32.33 0.85 23.05
CA ILE A 774 -31.22 0.00 23.51
C ILE A 774 -30.09 0.17 22.50
N THR A 775 -28.88 0.47 22.97
CA THR A 775 -27.71 0.76 22.13
C THR A 775 -26.50 -0.05 22.58
N ASP A 776 -25.80 -0.66 21.64
CA ASP A 776 -24.73 -1.63 21.87
C ASP A 776 -23.59 -1.44 20.82
N PRO A 777 -22.32 -1.26 21.22
CA PRO A 777 -21.22 -1.05 20.25
C PRO A 777 -20.85 -2.29 19.40
N GLY A 778 -21.32 -3.49 19.77
CA GLY A 778 -21.17 -4.74 19.02
C GLY A 778 -22.11 -4.80 17.82
N TRP A 779 -22.00 -3.85 16.87
CA TRP A 779 -23.01 -3.66 15.82
C TRP A 779 -23.19 -4.84 14.83
N LEU A 780 -22.29 -5.83 14.82
CA LEU A 780 -22.42 -7.06 14.03
C LEU A 780 -23.11 -8.20 14.79
N GLU A 781 -23.39 -8.02 16.08
CA GLU A 781 -23.88 -9.07 16.97
C GLU A 781 -25.41 -9.04 17.13
N PRO A 782 -26.05 -10.14 17.58
CA PRO A 782 -27.51 -10.21 17.69
C PRO A 782 -27.99 -9.58 19.01
N LEU A 783 -28.14 -8.25 19.02
CA LEU A 783 -28.76 -7.52 20.13
C LEU A 783 -30.19 -8.05 20.37
N THR A 784 -30.45 -8.57 21.57
CA THR A 784 -31.77 -9.08 21.97
C THR A 784 -32.23 -8.49 23.30
N ALA A 785 -33.54 -8.35 23.49
CA ALA A 785 -34.10 -7.79 24.71
C ALA A 785 -35.43 -8.44 25.11
N THR A 786 -35.74 -8.34 26.40
CA THR A 786 -37.04 -8.71 26.98
C THR A 786 -37.65 -7.55 27.74
N ILE A 787 -38.99 -7.46 27.71
CA ILE A 787 -39.79 -6.53 28.49
C ILE A 787 -40.67 -7.33 29.46
N ASP A 788 -40.65 -6.95 30.74
CA ASP A 788 -41.62 -7.39 31.73
C ASP A 788 -42.50 -6.19 32.10
N PHE A 789 -43.81 -6.41 32.18
CA PHE A 789 -44.78 -5.37 32.53
C PHE A 789 -45.18 -5.40 34.01
N ASP A 790 -44.60 -6.32 34.79
CA ASP A 790 -44.90 -6.54 36.21
C ASP A 790 -46.37 -6.93 36.46
N ASP A 791 -47.05 -7.42 35.43
CA ASP A 791 -48.45 -7.86 35.40
C ASP A 791 -48.61 -9.37 35.67
N GLY A 792 -47.58 -10.01 36.23
CA GLY A 792 -47.56 -11.46 36.48
C GLY A 792 -47.41 -12.35 35.24
N ALA A 793 -47.44 -11.82 34.00
CA ALA A 793 -47.17 -12.61 32.80
C ALA A 793 -45.68 -12.96 32.63
N GLY A 794 -44.79 -12.13 33.22
CA GLY A 794 -43.34 -12.31 33.21
C GLY A 794 -42.66 -11.88 31.90
N PRO A 795 -41.32 -12.01 31.78
CA PRO A 795 -40.55 -11.38 30.72
C PRO A 795 -40.88 -11.90 29.31
N GLN A 796 -41.36 -11.02 28.46
CA GLN A 796 -41.73 -11.25 27.06
C GLN A 796 -40.62 -10.77 26.11
N ALA A 797 -40.57 -11.30 24.89
CA ALA A 797 -39.60 -10.84 23.89
C ALA A 797 -39.94 -9.43 23.39
N LEU A 798 -39.01 -8.47 23.50
CA LEU A 798 -39.25 -7.08 23.11
C LEU A 798 -39.13 -6.92 21.59
N ALA A 799 -40.21 -6.45 20.96
CA ALA A 799 -40.24 -6.13 19.53
C ALA A 799 -39.93 -4.64 19.28
N GLY A 800 -39.18 -4.36 18.23
CA GLY A 800 -38.80 -3.00 17.83
C GLY A 800 -38.13 -2.96 16.46
N THR A 801 -37.64 -1.78 16.08
CA THR A 801 -36.80 -1.57 14.90
C THR A 801 -35.32 -1.65 15.30
N LEU A 802 -34.62 -2.66 14.77
CA LEU A 802 -33.19 -2.86 14.98
C LEU A 802 -32.39 -2.29 13.79
N GLU A 803 -31.43 -1.41 14.08
CA GLU A 803 -30.46 -0.85 13.13
C GLU A 803 -29.04 -1.27 13.54
N ASN A 804 -28.46 -2.25 12.82
CA ASN A 804 -27.10 -2.75 13.03
C ASN A 804 -26.11 -1.98 12.14
N VAL A 805 -25.82 -0.71 12.48
CA VAL A 805 -24.99 0.19 11.66
C VAL A 805 -24.00 0.93 12.53
N ARG A 806 -22.70 0.74 12.25
CA ARG A 806 -21.58 1.43 12.91
C ARG A 806 -21.88 2.93 13.11
N PRO A 807 -21.75 3.50 14.33
CA PRO A 807 -21.03 2.97 15.50
C PRO A 807 -21.70 1.84 16.29
N ASP A 808 -23.04 1.77 16.36
CA ASP A 808 -23.74 0.97 17.37
C ASP A 808 -24.92 0.17 16.76
N ALA A 809 -25.20 -1.03 17.25
CA ALA A 809 -26.52 -1.65 17.09
C ALA A 809 -27.54 -0.90 17.96
N THR A 810 -28.61 -0.40 17.34
CA THR A 810 -29.67 0.35 18.03
C THR A 810 -31.02 -0.34 17.85
N LEU A 811 -31.63 -0.80 18.95
CA LEU A 811 -33.02 -1.28 18.98
C LEU A 811 -33.93 -0.20 19.56
N THR A 812 -34.74 0.42 18.70
CA THR A 812 -35.79 1.37 19.10
C THR A 812 -37.12 0.64 19.24
N PHE A 813 -37.82 0.80 20.37
CA PHE A 813 -39.08 0.10 20.65
C PHE A 813 -40.22 1.05 21.04
N SER A 814 -41.45 0.57 20.88
CA SER A 814 -42.68 1.26 21.27
C SER A 814 -43.80 0.23 21.39
N VAL A 815 -44.09 -0.23 22.61
CA VAL A 815 -45.08 -1.28 22.89
C VAL A 815 -46.25 -0.68 23.67
N GLN A 816 -47.48 -1.12 23.38
CA GLN A 816 -48.67 -0.72 24.13
C GLN A 816 -49.07 -1.82 25.11
N LYS A 817 -49.38 -1.43 26.36
CA LYS A 817 -49.86 -2.31 27.42
C LYS A 817 -51.09 -1.67 28.05
N GLN A 818 -52.14 -2.46 28.18
CA GLN A 818 -53.33 -2.13 28.96
C GLN A 818 -53.20 -2.82 30.32
N TYR A 819 -53.39 -2.06 31.40
CA TYR A 819 -53.51 -2.60 32.75
C TYR A 819 -55.00 -2.71 33.08
N GLY A 820 -55.40 -3.79 33.75
CA GLY A 820 -56.79 -4.07 34.10
C GLY A 820 -57.09 -3.87 35.58
N ASP A 821 -56.14 -3.33 36.34
CA ASP A 821 -56.04 -3.30 37.80
C ASP A 821 -55.06 -2.15 38.17
N ASP A 822 -55.14 -1.69 39.42
CA ASP A 822 -54.48 -0.54 40.05
C ASP A 822 -52.95 -0.72 40.25
N GLY A 823 -52.27 0.40 40.53
CA GLY A 823 -51.03 0.38 41.29
C GLY A 823 -49.76 0.70 40.50
N LEU A 824 -48.62 0.42 41.15
CA LEU A 824 -47.28 0.78 40.67
C LEU A 824 -46.58 -0.42 40.02
N PHE A 825 -46.55 -0.48 38.70
CA PHE A 825 -45.94 -1.57 37.92
C PHE A 825 -44.50 -1.23 37.51
N ASP A 826 -43.51 -2.02 37.97
CA ASP A 826 -42.09 -1.84 37.64
C ASP A 826 -41.78 -2.40 36.23
N VAL A 827 -42.10 -1.64 35.18
CA VAL A 827 -41.85 -2.05 33.79
C VAL A 827 -40.35 -2.14 33.52
N GLN A 828 -39.84 -3.37 33.47
CA GLN A 828 -38.43 -3.68 33.35
C GLN A 828 -38.09 -4.07 31.92
N ILE A 829 -37.06 -3.44 31.35
CA ILE A 829 -36.52 -3.85 30.05
C ILE A 829 -35.08 -4.28 30.24
N CYS A 830 -34.78 -5.51 29.82
CA CYS A 830 -33.46 -6.12 29.93
C CYS A 830 -32.89 -6.46 28.56
N ALA A 831 -31.74 -5.88 28.23
CA ALA A 831 -30.92 -6.26 27.09
C ALA A 831 -30.00 -7.44 27.41
N ARG A 832 -29.72 -8.25 26.39
CA ARG A 832 -28.70 -9.29 26.37
C ARG A 832 -27.80 -9.04 25.17
N ASP A 833 -26.54 -8.73 25.43
CA ASP A 833 -25.46 -9.02 24.49
C ASP A 833 -25.23 -10.55 24.48
N LEU A 834 -24.62 -11.07 23.42
CA LEU A 834 -24.43 -12.50 23.19
C LEU A 834 -22.98 -12.89 22.87
N ILE A 835 -21.99 -12.46 23.70
CA ILE A 835 -20.61 -12.98 23.76
C ILE A 835 -20.54 -14.41 23.20
N GLY A 836 -19.74 -14.63 22.15
CA GLY A 836 -19.84 -15.79 21.24
C GLY A 836 -20.02 -17.18 21.87
N GLY A 837 -21.27 -17.54 22.20
CA GLY A 837 -21.64 -18.82 22.83
C GLY A 837 -21.37 -18.94 24.33
N ALA A 838 -21.17 -17.83 25.06
CA ALA A 838 -20.96 -17.84 26.50
C ALA A 838 -22.20 -18.39 27.27
N PRO A 839 -22.01 -19.26 28.28
CA PRO A 839 -23.13 -19.95 28.94
C PRO A 839 -23.95 -19.09 29.93
N ASN A 840 -23.63 -17.80 30.06
CA ASN A 840 -24.30 -16.88 30.98
C ASN A 840 -24.07 -15.41 30.51
N PRO A 841 -24.77 -14.93 29.46
CA PRO A 841 -24.62 -13.57 28.95
C PRO A 841 -24.98 -12.53 30.02
N THR A 842 -24.28 -11.40 30.01
CA THR A 842 -24.50 -10.33 30.99
C THR A 842 -25.84 -9.64 30.71
N LEU A 843 -26.69 -9.55 31.73
CA LEU A 843 -28.00 -8.91 31.63
C LEU A 843 -27.87 -7.45 32.08
N VAL A 844 -28.19 -6.50 31.21
CA VAL A 844 -28.33 -5.09 31.58
C VAL A 844 -29.81 -4.73 31.54
N CYS A 845 -30.35 -4.16 32.62
CA CYS A 845 -31.74 -3.77 32.71
C CYS A 845 -31.90 -2.31 33.12
N ASP A 846 -32.97 -1.69 32.64
CA ASP A 846 -33.51 -0.41 33.12
C ASP A 846 -34.98 -0.63 33.56
N ILE A 847 -35.53 0.29 34.34
CA ILE A 847 -36.88 0.18 34.92
C ILE A 847 -37.59 1.53 34.87
N ALA A 848 -38.81 1.56 34.36
CA ALA A 848 -39.71 2.70 34.45
C ALA A 848 -41.03 2.26 35.11
N VAL A 849 -41.59 3.11 35.99
CA VAL A 849 -42.82 2.80 36.72
C VAL A 849 -44.03 3.22 35.90
N ALA A 850 -44.95 2.30 35.63
CA ALA A 850 -46.33 2.62 35.27
C ALA A 850 -47.12 2.89 36.54
N ASP A 851 -47.73 4.07 36.63
CA ASP A 851 -48.53 4.57 37.75
C ASP A 851 -50.00 4.49 37.31
N VAL A 852 -50.74 3.50 37.84
CA VAL A 852 -52.14 3.20 37.50
C VAL A 852 -53.00 3.47 38.74
N ALA A 853 -54.19 4.03 38.55
CA ALA A 853 -55.10 4.39 39.65
C ALA A 853 -56.48 3.73 39.53
N ASN A 854 -56.94 3.13 40.63
CA ASN A 854 -58.32 2.69 40.91
C ASN A 854 -59.39 3.76 40.56
N ILE A 855 -60.58 3.28 40.13
CA ILE A 855 -61.80 4.06 39.93
C ILE A 855 -62.97 3.43 40.72
N ASP A 856 -63.31 4.01 41.87
CA ASP A 856 -64.41 3.60 42.78
C ASP A 856 -65.66 2.97 42.08
N PRO A 857 -66.14 1.77 42.51
CA PRO A 857 -67.32 1.11 41.92
C PRO A 857 -68.63 1.94 41.96
N GLU A 858 -69.38 1.97 40.84
CA GLU A 858 -70.70 2.61 40.77
C GLU A 858 -71.82 1.66 41.25
N VAL A 859 -72.39 1.95 42.42
CA VAL A 859 -73.38 1.10 43.13
C VAL A 859 -74.81 1.65 43.03
N ALA A 860 -75.80 0.76 42.88
CA ALA A 860 -77.22 1.11 42.97
C ALA A 860 -78.11 -0.04 43.51
N ILE A 861 -79.18 0.32 44.22
CA ILE A 861 -80.24 -0.60 44.70
C ILE A 861 -81.42 -0.64 43.71
N ASP A 862 -81.94 -1.84 43.43
CA ASP A 862 -83.21 -1.99 42.72
C ASP A 862 -84.39 -1.59 43.62
N THR A 863 -84.88 -0.37 43.43
CA THR A 863 -86.06 0.18 44.12
C THR A 863 -87.40 -0.38 43.60
N GLY A 864 -87.36 -1.35 42.68
CA GLY A 864 -88.49 -2.02 42.01
C GLY A 864 -89.42 -2.82 42.93
N GLY A 865 -90.18 -2.12 43.77
CA GLY A 865 -91.17 -2.71 44.68
C GLY A 865 -91.60 -1.78 45.82
N MET A 866 -90.93 -0.64 45.99
CA MET A 866 -91.31 0.38 46.97
C MET A 866 -92.73 0.92 46.74
N GLN A 867 -93.40 1.30 47.83
CA GLN A 867 -94.66 2.03 47.82
C GLN A 867 -94.39 3.48 48.23
N ASP A 868 -94.77 4.44 47.38
CA ASP A 868 -94.74 5.87 47.70
C ASP A 868 -96.03 6.28 48.43
N TYR A 869 -95.87 6.89 49.61
CA TYR A 869 -96.91 7.68 50.24
C TYR A 869 -96.42 9.10 50.49
N GLY A 870 -97.00 10.07 49.78
CA GLY A 870 -96.79 11.50 50.02
C GLY A 870 -95.48 12.09 49.48
N GLY A 871 -94.67 11.30 48.78
CA GLY A 871 -93.32 11.65 48.33
C GLY A 871 -92.20 10.86 49.03
N ASN A 872 -92.56 9.95 49.94
CA ASN A 872 -91.63 9.14 50.75
C ASN A 872 -91.78 7.67 50.34
N PRO A 873 -90.88 7.12 49.48
CA PRO A 873 -90.93 5.74 49.01
C PRO A 873 -90.22 4.79 49.98
N ALA A 874 -90.90 3.71 50.37
CA ALA A 874 -90.30 2.63 51.15
C ALA A 874 -90.86 1.26 50.73
N PHE A 875 -90.11 0.18 50.95
CA PHE A 875 -90.68 -1.16 50.87
C PHE A 875 -91.60 -1.38 52.08
N VAL A 876 -92.89 -1.57 51.86
CA VAL A 876 -93.88 -1.75 52.96
C VAL A 876 -94.19 -3.23 53.14
N LEU A 877 -93.81 -3.76 54.31
CA LEU A 877 -93.87 -5.17 54.68
C LEU A 877 -94.66 -5.37 55.99
N LYS A 878 -94.80 -6.63 56.41
CA LYS A 878 -95.23 -7.03 57.76
C LYS A 878 -94.09 -7.67 58.56
N LYS A 879 -94.17 -7.57 59.88
CA LYS A 879 -93.24 -8.22 60.82
C LYS A 879 -93.16 -9.73 60.54
N GLY A 880 -91.99 -10.23 60.18
CA GLY A 880 -91.79 -11.62 59.75
C GLY A 880 -92.18 -11.94 58.30
N GLU A 881 -92.33 -10.94 57.44
CA GLU A 881 -92.40 -11.09 55.98
C GLU A 881 -90.99 -10.98 55.38
N GLU A 882 -90.67 -11.87 54.43
CA GLU A 882 -89.37 -11.93 53.77
C GLU A 882 -89.34 -11.00 52.56
N ILE A 883 -88.26 -10.23 52.41
CA ILE A 883 -87.99 -9.38 51.24
C ILE A 883 -86.67 -9.81 50.60
N SER A 884 -86.61 -9.77 49.26
CA SER A 884 -85.37 -9.93 48.51
C SER A 884 -85.03 -8.61 47.82
N ILE A 885 -83.93 -7.99 48.23
CA ILE A 885 -83.36 -6.81 47.57
C ILE A 885 -82.37 -7.27 46.50
N THR A 886 -82.28 -6.52 45.40
CA THR A 886 -81.23 -6.67 44.39
C THR A 886 -80.37 -5.42 44.37
N GLY A 887 -79.05 -5.60 44.28
CA GLY A 887 -78.08 -4.55 44.07
C GLY A 887 -77.30 -4.78 42.78
N THR A 888 -76.85 -3.69 42.16
CA THR A 888 -75.97 -3.68 41.00
C THR A 888 -74.71 -2.87 41.31
N SER A 889 -73.56 -3.34 40.81
CA SER A 889 -72.32 -2.56 40.77
C SER A 889 -71.75 -2.61 39.36
N VAL A 890 -71.19 -1.50 38.88
CA VAL A 890 -70.40 -1.41 37.65
C VAL A 890 -69.01 -0.96 38.01
N ASP A 891 -68.02 -1.70 37.52
CA ASP A 891 -66.62 -1.49 37.86
C ASP A 891 -65.72 -1.65 36.62
N PRO A 892 -64.77 -0.71 36.35
CA PRO A 892 -63.88 -0.78 35.20
C PRO A 892 -62.62 -1.63 35.43
N GLY A 893 -62.26 -1.96 36.67
CA GLY A 893 -61.08 -2.76 37.03
C GLY A 893 -61.28 -4.27 36.82
N SER A 894 -60.57 -5.08 37.61
CA SER A 894 -60.59 -6.55 37.55
C SER A 894 -60.75 -7.18 38.96
N ASP A 895 -61.67 -6.62 39.75
CA ASP A 895 -61.64 -6.72 41.22
C ASP A 895 -62.74 -7.62 41.79
N ASP A 896 -62.49 -8.20 42.97
CA ASP A 896 -63.31 -9.19 43.68
C ASP A 896 -64.44 -8.53 44.52
N LEU A 897 -65.28 -7.73 43.84
CA LEU A 897 -66.38 -6.93 44.43
C LEU A 897 -67.19 -7.64 45.54
N THR A 898 -67.11 -7.09 46.75
CA THR A 898 -67.81 -7.51 47.96
C THR A 898 -69.00 -6.60 48.26
N PHE A 899 -70.20 -7.14 48.08
CA PHE A 899 -71.47 -6.46 48.36
C PHE A 899 -71.90 -6.73 49.81
N THR A 900 -72.03 -5.69 50.63
CA THR A 900 -72.54 -5.77 52.01
C THR A 900 -73.87 -5.03 52.12
N TRP A 901 -74.93 -5.76 52.51
CA TRP A 901 -76.19 -5.17 52.94
C TRP A 901 -76.18 -5.03 54.46
N ASP A 902 -76.20 -3.81 55.00
CA ASP A 902 -76.53 -3.53 56.41
C ASP A 902 -78.03 -3.23 56.51
N TRP A 903 -78.75 -4.04 57.28
CA TRP A 903 -80.21 -4.02 57.35
C TRP A 903 -80.80 -3.02 58.37
N ASP A 904 -79.98 -2.25 59.10
CA ASP A 904 -80.40 -1.28 60.13
C ASP A 904 -81.19 -1.88 61.33
N ASP A 905 -81.43 -3.20 61.34
CA ASP A 905 -81.92 -3.95 62.49
C ASP A 905 -80.80 -4.52 63.39
N GLY A 906 -79.54 -4.21 63.05
CA GLY A 906 -78.33 -4.70 63.70
C GLY A 906 -77.79 -6.01 63.12
N SER A 907 -78.27 -6.43 61.95
CA SER A 907 -77.72 -7.53 61.16
C SER A 907 -77.28 -7.06 59.76
N SER A 908 -76.33 -7.80 59.18
CA SER A 908 -75.79 -7.53 57.84
C SER A 908 -75.43 -8.85 57.12
N ASP A 909 -75.40 -8.80 55.79
CA ASP A 909 -75.07 -9.93 54.92
C ASP A 909 -74.04 -9.53 53.85
N ASP A 910 -73.00 -10.35 53.67
CA ASP A 910 -71.94 -10.13 52.67
C ASP A 910 -72.03 -11.13 51.50
N ARG A 911 -71.83 -10.66 50.27
CA ARG A 911 -71.73 -11.49 49.05
C ARG A 911 -70.56 -11.02 48.17
N ILE A 912 -69.60 -11.91 47.95
CA ILE A 912 -68.43 -11.65 47.10
C ILE A 912 -68.68 -12.18 45.68
N SER A 913 -68.46 -11.36 44.67
CA SER A 913 -68.34 -11.74 43.26
C SER A 913 -66.87 -11.86 42.91
N ARG A 914 -66.43 -12.94 42.25
CA ARG A 914 -64.99 -13.20 42.03
C ARG A 914 -64.58 -13.21 40.57
N VAL A 915 -63.41 -12.65 40.22
CA VAL A 915 -62.89 -12.60 38.85
C VAL A 915 -62.30 -13.95 38.44
N ASN A 916 -61.45 -14.53 39.30
CA ASN A 916 -60.79 -15.81 39.04
C ASN A 916 -61.23 -16.93 40.03
N PRO A 917 -62.54 -17.26 40.14
CA PRO A 917 -63.03 -18.21 41.13
C PRO A 917 -62.45 -19.63 40.90
N PRO A 918 -62.00 -20.33 41.96
CA PRO A 918 -62.27 -20.05 43.38
C PRO A 918 -61.15 -19.28 44.10
N ALA A 919 -60.19 -18.67 43.39
CA ALA A 919 -59.18 -17.81 44.01
C ALA A 919 -59.76 -16.40 44.31
N ASP A 920 -59.01 -15.61 45.07
CA ASP A 920 -59.08 -14.14 45.07
C ASP A 920 -58.27 -13.63 43.86
N ASP A 921 -58.52 -12.41 43.36
CA ASP A 921 -57.59 -11.79 42.40
C ASP A 921 -56.31 -11.29 43.12
N PRO A 922 -55.18 -11.14 42.40
CA PRO A 922 -54.01 -10.46 42.93
C PRO A 922 -54.00 -8.98 42.50
N LEU A 923 -53.58 -8.10 43.42
CA LEU A 923 -53.32 -6.64 43.30
C LEU A 923 -52.33 -6.19 42.18
N LYS A 924 -52.10 -7.03 41.17
CA LYS A 924 -51.42 -6.80 39.88
C LYS A 924 -51.96 -7.83 38.88
N SER A 925 -53.21 -7.70 38.48
CA SER A 925 -53.94 -8.70 37.72
C SER A 925 -53.32 -8.88 36.32
N PRO A 926 -53.00 -10.13 35.91
CA PRO A 926 -52.69 -10.44 34.50
C PRO A 926 -53.93 -10.36 33.61
N SER A 927 -55.11 -10.15 34.19
CA SER A 927 -56.39 -10.12 33.48
C SER A 927 -56.85 -8.68 33.20
N ILE A 928 -57.84 -8.55 32.31
CA ILE A 928 -58.49 -7.29 31.99
C ILE A 928 -59.98 -7.62 31.87
N GLN A 929 -60.71 -7.52 32.97
CA GLN A 929 -62.08 -8.02 33.08
C GLN A 929 -63.02 -7.04 33.81
N PRO A 930 -63.39 -5.89 33.19
CA PRO A 930 -64.41 -4.97 33.70
C PRO A 930 -65.74 -5.66 34.00
N ARG A 931 -66.43 -5.28 35.08
CA ARG A 931 -67.54 -6.07 35.65
C ARG A 931 -68.82 -5.29 35.95
N ASP A 932 -69.86 -5.63 35.18
CA ASP A 932 -71.25 -5.43 35.58
C ASP A 932 -71.68 -6.59 36.52
N VAL A 933 -71.77 -6.35 37.83
CA VAL A 933 -72.21 -7.36 38.82
C VAL A 933 -73.64 -7.07 39.28
N THR A 934 -74.47 -8.11 39.37
CA THR A 934 -75.83 -8.04 39.92
C THR A 934 -76.04 -9.17 40.92
N LEU A 935 -76.40 -8.83 42.16
CA LEU A 935 -76.58 -9.78 43.25
C LEU A 935 -77.85 -9.46 44.04
N SER A 936 -78.50 -10.51 44.57
CA SER A 936 -79.69 -10.37 45.41
C SER A 936 -79.50 -11.08 46.75
N GLN A 937 -79.99 -10.43 47.82
CA GLN A 937 -80.00 -10.96 49.17
C GLN A 937 -81.40 -10.86 49.78
N ALA A 938 -81.77 -11.86 50.57
CA ALA A 938 -83.08 -11.94 51.21
C ALA A 938 -82.97 -11.80 52.73
N HIS A 939 -83.83 -10.96 53.31
CA HIS A 939 -83.90 -10.67 54.73
C HIS A 939 -85.33 -10.77 55.27
N THR A 940 -85.48 -10.91 56.59
CA THR A 940 -86.78 -10.94 57.28
C THR A 940 -86.70 -10.15 58.58
N TYR A 941 -87.27 -8.95 58.56
CA TYR A 941 -87.28 -8.05 59.70
C TYR A 941 -88.07 -8.62 60.88
N GLY A 942 -87.37 -8.79 62.01
CA GLY A 942 -87.90 -9.41 63.22
C GLY A 942 -88.87 -8.53 64.02
N GLU A 943 -88.82 -7.21 63.85
CA GLU A 943 -89.65 -6.24 64.57
C GLU A 943 -90.36 -5.28 63.62
N ALA A 944 -91.40 -4.60 64.14
CA ALA A 944 -92.22 -3.69 63.35
C ALA A 944 -91.75 -2.25 63.54
N CYS A 945 -90.86 -1.77 62.67
CA CYS A 945 -90.24 -0.44 62.72
C CYS A 945 -90.07 0.20 61.33
N LEU A 946 -89.51 1.40 61.29
CA LEU A 946 -88.83 1.96 60.12
C LEU A 946 -87.36 1.51 60.16
N TYR A 947 -86.79 1.19 59.01
CA TYR A 947 -85.38 0.86 58.80
C TYR A 947 -84.86 1.59 57.56
N ASP A 948 -83.62 2.07 57.58
CA ASP A 948 -82.94 2.72 56.44
C ASP A 948 -81.67 1.94 56.07
N PHE A 949 -81.84 0.89 55.26
CA PHE A 949 -80.77 -0.06 54.96
C PHE A 949 -79.80 0.49 53.91
N SER A 950 -78.53 0.11 54.00
CA SER A 950 -77.50 0.51 53.04
C SER A 950 -76.90 -0.71 52.33
N LEU A 951 -76.69 -0.59 51.02
CA LEU A 951 -75.80 -1.44 50.25
C LEU A 951 -74.47 -0.70 50.05
N VAL A 952 -73.38 -1.29 50.53
CA VAL A 952 -72.01 -0.87 50.18
C VAL A 952 -71.43 -1.95 49.25
N VAL A 953 -70.67 -1.53 48.24
CA VAL A 953 -69.78 -2.44 47.50
C VAL A 953 -68.37 -1.92 47.63
N VAL A 954 -67.47 -2.81 48.02
CA VAL A 954 -66.03 -2.58 48.14
C VAL A 954 -65.35 -3.55 47.17
N ASP A 955 -64.38 -3.07 46.41
CA ASP A 955 -63.40 -3.90 45.70
C ASP A 955 -62.43 -4.58 46.70
N ASP A 956 -61.32 -5.17 46.24
CA ASP A 956 -60.31 -5.77 47.11
C ASP A 956 -58.96 -5.01 47.19
N ASP A 957 -58.82 -3.88 46.49
CA ASP A 957 -57.69 -2.96 46.58
C ASP A 957 -57.98 -1.71 47.47
N GLY A 958 -59.21 -1.17 47.47
CA GLY A 958 -59.73 -0.32 48.54
C GLY A 958 -60.70 0.83 48.20
N GLY A 959 -61.21 0.93 46.98
CA GLY A 959 -62.31 1.82 46.60
C GLY A 959 -63.68 1.34 47.13
N GLN A 960 -64.70 2.21 47.11
CA GLN A 960 -66.03 1.84 47.65
C GLN A 960 -67.20 2.75 47.28
N GLY A 961 -68.19 2.18 46.60
CA GLY A 961 -69.51 2.78 46.34
C GLY A 961 -70.60 2.40 47.35
N SER A 962 -71.66 3.20 47.45
CA SER A 962 -72.77 2.94 48.38
C SER A 962 -74.10 3.58 47.95
N ASP A 963 -75.23 2.89 48.21
CA ASP A 963 -76.60 3.38 48.02
C ASP A 963 -77.52 2.95 49.18
N ASN A 964 -78.61 3.68 49.44
CA ASN A 964 -79.47 3.54 50.63
C ASN A 964 -80.97 3.48 50.29
N ALA A 965 -81.75 2.72 51.09
CA ALA A 965 -83.18 2.53 50.85
C ALA A 965 -84.00 2.25 52.13
N ALA A 966 -85.19 2.86 52.20
CA ALA A 966 -86.10 2.70 53.35
C ALA A 966 -86.99 1.45 53.26
N VAL A 967 -87.19 0.79 54.41
CA VAL A 967 -88.16 -0.29 54.62
C VAL A 967 -89.06 0.06 55.81
N VAL A 968 -90.38 -0.08 55.63
CA VAL A 968 -91.37 0.09 56.69
C VAL A 968 -92.04 -1.25 56.99
N VAL A 969 -91.82 -1.75 58.20
CA VAL A 969 -92.30 -3.05 58.66
C VAL A 969 -93.48 -2.83 59.60
N THR A 970 -94.69 -3.09 59.12
CA THR A 970 -95.91 -2.99 59.92
C THR A 970 -96.11 -4.20 60.83
N GLY A 971 -96.89 -4.05 61.90
CA GLY A 971 -97.23 -5.15 62.80
C GLY A 971 -98.15 -6.22 62.19
N ASN A 972 -98.70 -7.09 63.05
CA ASN A 972 -99.59 -8.19 62.64
C ASN A 972 -100.95 -8.17 63.35
N ALA A 973 -101.45 -6.99 63.74
CA ALA A 973 -102.77 -6.86 64.33
C ALA A 973 -103.89 -7.19 63.33
N SER A 974 -104.99 -7.78 63.81
CA SER A 974 -106.10 -8.25 62.97
C SER A 974 -107.39 -7.44 63.09
N ALA A 975 -107.39 -6.37 63.88
CA ALA A 975 -108.55 -5.50 64.09
C ALA A 975 -108.14 -4.08 64.49
N SER A 976 -108.68 -3.08 63.78
CA SER A 976 -108.47 -1.65 64.09
C SER A 976 -109.05 -1.26 65.45
N LYS A 977 -108.44 -0.25 66.08
CA LYS A 977 -108.73 0.19 67.46
C LYS A 977 -108.99 1.69 67.52
N GLY A 978 -109.97 2.07 68.35
CA GLY A 978 -110.34 3.48 68.62
C GLY A 978 -109.24 4.31 69.28
N SER A 979 -109.27 5.63 69.09
CA SER A 979 -108.36 6.58 69.75
C SER A 979 -108.29 6.39 71.27
N GLY A 980 -109.44 6.18 71.93
CA GLY A 980 -109.52 5.89 73.36
C GLY A 980 -108.96 4.54 73.83
N TRP A 981 -108.70 3.60 72.91
CA TRP A 981 -107.94 2.38 73.20
C TRP A 981 -106.45 2.64 73.05
N TRP A 982 -106.04 3.28 71.96
CA TRP A 982 -104.65 3.71 71.73
C TRP A 982 -104.12 4.61 72.84
N LEU A 983 -104.96 5.52 73.36
CA LEU A 983 -104.64 6.38 74.50
C LEU A 983 -104.21 5.60 75.75
N ASN A 984 -104.69 4.36 75.94
CA ASN A 984 -104.25 3.54 77.07
C ASN A 984 -102.88 2.91 76.81
N GLN A 985 -102.57 2.54 75.56
CA GLN A 985 -101.27 1.97 75.19
C GLN A 985 -100.12 2.97 75.33
N TYR A 986 -100.38 4.26 75.09
CA TYR A 986 -99.39 5.34 75.28
C TYR A 986 -99.32 5.88 76.71
N ARG A 987 -100.13 5.35 77.64
CA ARG A 987 -100.13 5.79 79.05
C ARG A 987 -99.17 4.99 79.93
N PRO A 988 -98.59 5.60 80.99
CA PRO A 988 -97.72 4.89 81.95
C PRO A 988 -98.43 3.86 82.86
N ALA A 989 -99.70 3.54 82.64
CA ALA A 989 -100.55 2.82 83.59
C ALA A 989 -100.92 1.42 83.09
N SER A 990 -100.02 0.46 83.34
CA SER A 990 -100.11 -0.94 82.94
C SER A 990 -101.43 -1.65 83.31
N PRO A 991 -101.86 -2.70 82.57
CA PRO A 991 -101.16 -3.34 81.45
C PRO A 991 -101.41 -2.66 80.10
N ASN A 992 -100.35 -2.58 79.30
CA ASN A 992 -100.36 -2.17 77.90
C ASN A 992 -100.04 -3.42 77.06
N ASP A 993 -100.57 -3.51 75.85
CA ASP A 993 -100.46 -4.68 74.97
C ASP A 993 -99.17 -4.69 74.11
N PHE A 994 -98.41 -3.59 74.12
CA PHE A 994 -97.16 -3.39 73.39
C PHE A 994 -96.06 -2.86 74.32
N SER A 995 -94.80 -3.13 74.00
CA SER A 995 -93.64 -2.54 74.69
C SER A 995 -93.44 -1.06 74.35
N ASP A 996 -92.69 -0.37 75.21
CA ASP A 996 -92.31 1.04 75.01
C ASP A 996 -91.51 1.27 73.72
N ALA A 997 -90.81 0.24 73.21
CA ALA A 997 -90.03 0.27 71.97
C ALA A 997 -90.92 0.05 70.73
N GLU A 998 -91.79 -0.97 70.72
CA GLU A 998 -92.77 -1.19 69.64
C GLU A 998 -93.66 0.05 69.45
N LEU A 999 -94.05 0.70 70.56
CA LEU A 999 -94.81 1.94 70.52
C LEU A 999 -93.99 3.14 70.00
N GLN A 1000 -92.67 3.17 70.16
CA GLN A 1000 -91.86 4.22 69.55
C GLN A 1000 -91.68 3.97 68.05
N CYS A 1001 -91.31 2.74 67.65
CA CYS A 1001 -91.26 2.31 66.26
C CYS A 1001 -92.58 2.59 65.49
N TYR A 1002 -93.73 2.37 66.13
CA TYR A 1002 -95.02 2.73 65.52
C TYR A 1002 -95.16 4.24 65.29
N LEU A 1003 -94.61 5.10 66.14
CA LEU A 1003 -94.60 6.55 65.92
C LEU A 1003 -93.57 6.98 64.86
N ASP A 1004 -92.46 6.24 64.73
CA ASP A 1004 -91.42 6.53 63.74
C ASP A 1004 -91.91 6.19 62.31
N ILE A 1005 -92.60 5.06 62.13
CA ILE A 1005 -93.36 4.72 60.91
C ILE A 1005 -94.37 5.82 60.52
N ILE A 1006 -95.00 6.43 61.53
CA ILE A 1006 -96.00 7.49 61.32
C ILE A 1006 -95.33 8.82 60.99
N ALA A 1007 -94.18 9.12 61.59
CA ALA A 1007 -93.37 10.28 61.24
C ALA A 1007 -92.79 10.20 59.82
N TYR A 1008 -92.52 8.98 59.33
CA TYR A 1008 -92.09 8.74 57.95
C TYR A 1008 -93.19 9.02 56.91
N PHE A 1009 -94.42 8.54 57.12
CA PHE A 1009 -95.47 8.65 56.09
C PHE A 1009 -96.50 9.78 56.31
N SER A 1010 -96.76 10.22 57.54
CA SER A 1010 -97.84 11.19 57.79
C SER A 1010 -97.43 12.61 57.40
N LEU A 1011 -98.26 13.25 56.56
CA LEU A 1011 -98.14 14.68 56.27
C LEU A 1011 -98.56 15.55 57.48
N VAL A 1012 -99.22 14.97 58.49
CA VAL A 1012 -99.77 15.65 59.67
C VAL A 1012 -98.86 15.52 60.90
N PHE A 1013 -98.00 14.50 60.90
CA PHE A 1013 -97.04 14.19 61.94
C PHE A 1013 -95.62 14.12 61.36
N ASP A 1014 -95.31 15.03 60.44
CA ASP A 1014 -94.12 15.14 59.58
C ASP A 1014 -92.79 15.44 60.33
N GLN A 1015 -92.69 15.09 61.60
CA GLN A 1015 -91.55 15.32 62.50
C GLN A 1015 -91.43 14.14 63.49
N PRO A 1016 -90.22 13.78 63.96
CA PRO A 1016 -90.04 12.70 64.95
C PRO A 1016 -90.96 12.85 66.17
N LEU A 1017 -91.78 11.83 66.40
CA LEU A 1017 -92.86 11.83 67.38
C LEU A 1017 -92.44 11.14 68.67
N ALA A 1018 -92.52 11.82 69.82
CA ALA A 1018 -92.37 11.15 71.11
C ALA A 1018 -93.69 10.53 71.56
N ARG A 1019 -93.63 9.50 72.41
CA ARG A 1019 -94.81 8.89 73.06
C ARG A 1019 -95.73 9.90 73.78
N GLN A 1020 -95.18 11.01 74.26
CA GLN A 1020 -95.95 12.10 74.88
C GLN A 1020 -96.80 12.90 73.86
N ASP A 1021 -96.39 12.99 72.60
CA ASP A 1021 -97.15 13.67 71.54
C ASP A 1021 -98.33 12.81 71.07
N ALA A 1022 -98.14 11.49 71.05
CA ALA A 1022 -99.21 10.53 70.85
C ALA A 1022 -100.24 10.58 71.98
N GLU A 1023 -99.82 10.53 73.26
CA GLU A 1023 -100.73 10.66 74.42
C GLU A 1023 -101.51 11.98 74.35
N GLN A 1024 -100.84 13.12 74.14
CA GLN A 1024 -101.48 14.43 74.04
C GLN A 1024 -102.49 14.51 72.88
N THR A 1025 -102.14 13.97 71.70
CA THR A 1025 -103.02 13.96 70.53
C THR A 1025 -104.27 13.12 70.77
N LEU A 1026 -104.10 11.95 71.39
CA LEU A 1026 -105.18 11.00 71.68
C LEU A 1026 -106.05 11.42 72.88
N GLN A 1027 -105.56 12.25 73.81
CA GLN A 1027 -106.31 12.74 74.98
C GLN A 1027 -107.24 13.94 74.68
N SER A 1028 -107.66 14.13 73.43
CA SER A 1028 -108.47 15.26 73.00
C SER A 1028 -109.84 15.33 73.71
N PRO A 1029 -110.18 16.42 74.45
CA PRO A 1029 -111.49 16.54 75.11
C PRO A 1029 -112.66 16.57 74.13
N ALA A 1030 -113.81 16.00 74.51
CA ALA A 1030 -115.03 15.88 73.70
C ALA A 1030 -115.73 17.21 73.29
N LYS A 1031 -115.09 18.36 73.51
CA LYS A 1031 -115.52 19.70 73.04
C LYS A 1031 -114.42 20.45 72.28
N SER A 1032 -113.37 19.75 71.83
CA SER A 1032 -112.25 20.34 71.10
C SER A 1032 -112.65 20.88 69.71
N PRO A 1033 -111.86 21.79 69.12
CA PRO A 1033 -112.03 22.23 67.73
C PRO A 1033 -111.96 21.04 66.75
N ALA A 1034 -112.68 21.10 65.62
CA ALA A 1034 -112.75 19.96 64.70
C ALA A 1034 -111.39 19.53 64.13
N ARG A 1035 -110.42 20.44 63.97
CA ARG A 1035 -109.05 20.11 63.53
C ARG A 1035 -108.32 19.23 64.55
N ILE A 1036 -108.47 19.50 65.84
CA ILE A 1036 -107.90 18.70 66.93
C ILE A 1036 -108.56 17.32 67.00
N MET A 1037 -109.89 17.27 66.90
CA MET A 1037 -110.63 15.99 66.84
C MET A 1037 -110.30 15.17 65.58
N LEU A 1038 -109.91 15.82 64.47
CA LEU A 1038 -109.41 15.14 63.28
C LEU A 1038 -107.98 14.59 63.51
N ARG A 1039 -107.08 15.38 64.10
CA ARG A 1039 -105.71 14.94 64.46
C ARG A 1039 -105.72 13.72 65.40
N GLU A 1040 -106.60 13.71 66.40
CA GLU A 1040 -106.85 12.59 67.31
C GLU A 1040 -107.19 11.29 66.54
N GLN A 1041 -108.08 11.37 65.56
CA GLN A 1041 -108.50 10.22 64.77
C GLN A 1041 -107.49 9.82 63.69
N LEU A 1042 -106.74 10.78 63.13
CA LEU A 1042 -105.62 10.51 62.22
C LEU A 1042 -104.50 9.75 62.93
N MET A 1043 -104.11 10.17 64.15
CA MET A 1043 -103.16 9.40 64.98
C MET A 1043 -103.67 7.97 65.22
N ALA A 1044 -104.95 7.79 65.58
CA ALA A 1044 -105.52 6.46 65.75
C ALA A 1044 -105.57 5.63 64.46
N ALA A 1045 -105.80 6.24 63.29
CA ALA A 1045 -105.75 5.58 61.99
C ALA A 1045 -104.34 5.12 61.65
N TRP A 1046 -103.37 6.01 61.81
CA TRP A 1046 -101.96 5.76 61.57
C TRP A 1046 -101.36 4.69 62.49
N LEU A 1047 -101.77 4.66 63.76
CA LEU A 1047 -101.38 3.58 64.69
C LEU A 1047 -101.98 2.22 64.30
N ASN A 1048 -103.17 2.20 63.68
CA ASN A 1048 -103.73 0.98 63.09
C ASN A 1048 -103.00 0.55 61.80
N PHE A 1049 -102.31 1.47 61.11
CA PHE A 1049 -101.43 1.13 59.99
C PHE A 1049 -100.10 0.58 60.49
N ALA A 1050 -99.44 1.30 61.41
CA ALA A 1050 -98.16 0.88 61.99
C ALA A 1050 -98.24 -0.50 62.68
N ASN A 1051 -99.35 -0.81 63.36
CA ASN A 1051 -99.56 -2.15 63.95
C ASN A 1051 -100.08 -3.22 62.97
N GLY A 1052 -100.26 -2.89 61.69
CA GLY A 1052 -100.68 -3.80 60.62
C GLY A 1052 -102.17 -4.15 60.56
N ALA A 1053 -103.02 -3.54 61.40
CA ALA A 1053 -104.47 -3.74 61.37
C ALA A 1053 -105.16 -3.16 60.11
N ILE A 1054 -104.47 -2.32 59.33
CA ILE A 1054 -104.92 -1.81 58.03
C ILE A 1054 -103.73 -1.47 57.12
N GLY A 1055 -103.76 -1.89 55.86
CA GLY A 1055 -102.73 -1.55 54.85
C GLY A 1055 -103.16 -0.41 53.94
N PHE A 1056 -102.24 0.23 53.22
CA PHE A 1056 -102.55 1.38 52.33
C PHE A 1056 -103.60 1.08 51.26
N ASP A 1057 -103.61 -0.15 50.75
CA ASP A 1057 -104.55 -0.67 49.75
C ASP A 1057 -105.96 -0.94 50.31
N THR A 1058 -106.09 -1.07 51.64
CA THR A 1058 -107.24 -1.73 52.26
C THR A 1058 -108.53 -0.96 51.98
N PRO A 1059 -109.58 -1.58 51.39
CA PRO A 1059 -110.77 -0.86 50.96
C PRO A 1059 -111.63 -0.29 52.11
N VAL A 1060 -111.85 1.03 52.10
CA VAL A 1060 -112.60 1.80 53.12
C VAL A 1060 -113.84 2.52 52.56
N VAL A 1061 -114.72 2.96 53.46
CA VAL A 1061 -115.99 3.64 53.13
C VAL A 1061 -115.96 5.11 53.57
N THR A 1062 -115.78 6.01 52.62
CA THR A 1062 -115.77 7.46 52.83
C THR A 1062 -117.18 8.07 52.71
N SER A 1063 -118.07 7.54 51.85
CA SER A 1063 -119.42 8.07 51.66
C SER A 1063 -120.51 7.48 52.57
N GLY A 1064 -121.44 8.33 53.00
CA GLY A 1064 -122.67 7.92 53.71
C GLY A 1064 -122.54 7.62 55.21
N LYS A 1065 -123.64 7.17 55.81
CA LYS A 1065 -123.78 6.83 57.26
C LYS A 1065 -124.41 5.44 57.50
N LYS A 1066 -124.13 4.45 56.64
CA LYS A 1066 -124.69 3.08 56.73
C LYS A 1066 -123.60 2.06 57.08
N LYS A 1067 -123.86 1.15 58.03
CA LYS A 1067 -122.90 0.12 58.51
C LYS A 1067 -122.55 -0.96 57.46
N ASN A 1068 -123.23 -0.97 56.29
CA ASN A 1068 -123.08 -1.96 55.21
C ASN A 1068 -122.95 -1.30 53.82
N ALA A 1069 -122.13 -0.24 53.67
CA ALA A 1069 -121.86 0.35 52.37
C ALA A 1069 -120.65 -0.32 51.69
N THR A 1070 -120.64 -0.35 50.35
CA THR A 1070 -119.49 -0.80 49.56
C THR A 1070 -118.32 0.17 49.76
N PRO A 1071 -117.07 -0.31 49.89
CA PRO A 1071 -115.89 0.54 49.85
C PRO A 1071 -115.83 1.41 48.59
N ASP A 1072 -115.37 2.65 48.75
CA ASP A 1072 -115.28 3.67 47.70
C ASP A 1072 -113.91 4.38 47.64
N SER A 1073 -112.98 3.98 48.50
CA SER A 1073 -111.59 4.44 48.53
C SER A 1073 -110.69 3.36 49.17
N THR A 1074 -109.37 3.56 49.17
CA THR A 1074 -108.42 2.78 49.97
C THR A 1074 -108.07 3.55 51.25
N PHE A 1075 -107.52 2.86 52.26
CA PHE A 1075 -107.06 3.50 53.49
C PHE A 1075 -106.08 4.65 53.19
N GLY A 1076 -105.04 4.38 52.40
CA GLY A 1076 -104.03 5.39 52.07
C GLY A 1076 -104.65 6.62 51.42
N ALA A 1077 -105.50 6.45 50.41
CA ALA A 1077 -106.18 7.56 49.73
C ALA A 1077 -107.14 8.33 50.65
N ALA A 1078 -107.89 7.64 51.52
CA ALA A 1078 -108.81 8.28 52.46
C ALA A 1078 -108.09 9.06 53.57
N ILE A 1079 -106.99 8.51 54.10
CA ILE A 1079 -106.14 9.21 55.07
C ILE A 1079 -105.44 10.39 54.40
N LEU A 1080 -104.84 10.24 53.22
CA LEU A 1080 -104.16 11.32 52.50
C LEU A 1080 -105.12 12.50 52.22
N GLN A 1081 -106.37 12.20 51.86
CA GLN A 1081 -107.41 13.22 51.69
C GLN A 1081 -107.82 13.88 53.02
N ALA A 1082 -107.88 13.14 54.12
CA ALA A 1082 -108.16 13.68 55.44
C ALA A 1082 -107.00 14.53 55.99
N GLU A 1083 -105.75 14.14 55.75
CA GLU A 1083 -104.53 14.88 56.06
C GLU A 1083 -104.40 16.17 55.27
N SER A 1084 -104.65 16.12 53.95
CA SER A 1084 -104.72 17.30 53.08
C SER A 1084 -105.73 18.34 53.62
N VAL A 1085 -106.87 17.89 54.15
CA VAL A 1085 -107.87 18.77 54.79
C VAL A 1085 -107.44 19.21 56.20
N HIS A 1086 -106.72 18.37 56.96
CA HIS A 1086 -106.13 18.75 58.25
C HIS A 1086 -105.06 19.84 58.09
N ASN A 1087 -104.25 19.80 57.04
CA ASN A 1087 -103.16 20.75 56.82
C ASN A 1087 -103.60 22.01 56.07
N ASN A 1088 -104.71 21.95 55.33
CA ASN A 1088 -105.34 23.14 54.77
C ASN A 1088 -105.84 24.08 55.89
N ALA A 1089 -105.08 25.15 56.15
CA ALA A 1089 -105.40 26.16 57.15
C ALA A 1089 -106.79 26.81 56.94
N ASN A 1090 -107.27 26.87 55.69
CA ASN A 1090 -108.57 27.43 55.32
C ASN A 1090 -109.73 26.42 55.39
N ALA A 1091 -109.49 25.16 55.75
CA ALA A 1091 -110.55 24.16 55.91
C ALA A 1091 -111.57 24.59 56.98
N SER A 1092 -112.84 24.61 56.59
CA SER A 1092 -113.95 24.95 57.49
C SER A 1092 -114.20 23.86 58.54
N ASP A 1093 -114.76 24.25 59.69
CA ASP A 1093 -115.15 23.32 60.77
C ASP A 1093 -116.10 22.20 60.26
N ALA A 1094 -116.91 22.47 59.23
CA ALA A 1094 -117.74 21.47 58.56
C ALA A 1094 -116.93 20.44 57.74
N GLN A 1095 -115.90 20.87 56.99
CA GLN A 1095 -115.01 19.97 56.25
C GLN A 1095 -114.16 19.12 57.20
N LEU A 1096 -113.64 19.75 58.27
CA LEU A 1096 -112.87 19.08 59.31
C LEU A 1096 -113.71 18.03 60.06
N ARG A 1097 -114.97 18.33 60.40
CA ARG A 1097 -115.91 17.34 60.96
C ARG A 1097 -116.26 16.24 59.97
N ALA A 1098 -116.45 16.56 58.69
CA ALA A 1098 -116.74 15.54 57.68
C ALA A 1098 -115.59 14.53 57.55
N GLN A 1099 -114.32 14.98 57.54
CA GLN A 1099 -113.18 14.08 57.54
C GLN A 1099 -113.01 13.36 58.89
N LYS A 1100 -113.26 14.03 60.02
CA LYS A 1100 -113.23 13.38 61.35
C LYS A 1100 -114.25 12.22 61.43
N ASP A 1101 -115.49 12.42 60.97
CA ASP A 1101 -116.55 11.41 60.89
C ASP A 1101 -116.21 10.26 59.90
N ILE A 1102 -115.31 10.49 58.94
CA ILE A 1102 -114.80 9.46 58.01
C ILE A 1102 -113.68 8.66 58.67
N VAL A 1103 -112.64 9.32 59.18
CA VAL A 1103 -111.49 8.66 59.80
C VAL A 1103 -111.91 7.88 61.05
N GLU A 1104 -112.76 8.45 61.92
CA GLU A 1104 -113.33 7.73 63.06
C GLU A 1104 -114.07 6.44 62.66
N ARG A 1105 -114.78 6.45 61.53
CA ARG A 1105 -115.48 5.27 61.00
C ARG A 1105 -114.53 4.22 60.42
N ILE A 1106 -113.39 4.63 59.88
CA ILE A 1106 -112.32 3.73 59.44
C ILE A 1106 -111.66 3.07 60.67
N VAL A 1107 -111.39 3.87 61.71
CA VAL A 1107 -110.73 3.47 62.96
C VAL A 1107 -111.60 2.55 63.83
N LEU A 1108 -112.92 2.79 63.91
CA LEU A 1108 -113.87 2.03 64.76
C LEU A 1108 -114.53 0.83 64.06
N ARG A 1109 -113.97 0.32 62.95
CA ARG A 1109 -114.69 -0.55 62.02
C ARG A 1109 -115.17 -1.89 62.61
N ASP A 1110 -114.41 -2.48 63.53
CA ASP A 1110 -114.66 -3.84 64.06
C ASP A 1110 -114.57 -3.90 65.60
N GLY A 1111 -115.55 -3.30 66.29
CA GLY A 1111 -115.53 -3.19 67.76
C GLY A 1111 -116.87 -2.88 68.47
N GLY A 1112 -118.02 -3.32 67.94
CA GLY A 1112 -119.35 -3.15 68.56
C GLY A 1112 -120.41 -2.56 67.63
#